data_AF-A0A8T3YRZ3-F1
#
_entry.id   AF-A0A8T3YRZ3-F1
#
_cell.length_a   1.000
_cell.length_b   1.000
_cell.length_c   1.000
_cell.angle_alpha   90.00
_cell.angle_beta   90.00
_cell.angle_gamma   90.00
#
_symmetry.space_group_name_H-M   'P 1'
#
loop_
_entity.id
_entity.type
_entity.pdbx_description
1 polymer ?
#
loop_
_entity_poly.entity_id
_entity_poly.type
_entity_poly.pdbx_seq_one_letter_code
_entity_poly.pdbx_strand_id
1 'polypeptide(L)'
;MVAGKTIKSKSGEKKSEIGTEKEKVKIETKRVKIEIEKVNQSQSKQNQKTETEEFNLNSTKDIKISSRIIDQVIGQEDAVEIIKKAALQRRHVLLIGEPGTGKSMLGLALAELLPKEKLVDVVSYPNPHDENKPLIRTVPAGKGREEVLKSRIDGARMFKNQNILMFILAIVAMIAPWWILRVYEQKLGATAAAVMFTAFFIGGMFFLVAFVMFINFGKRMPIGKEGGVPKVIVDNFKKDQAPFYDATGAHAGALLGDVLHDPFQTFFGGDKITVIDEKKGLTGITMVKLIDNIFKTPTHKILKREKNNYEAIHLPKDELFILGEKEGLVSKVEVLSTNRYDYQGEMIKITTSENKELIVTPEHKIAVWRNKIIEYIEARNIKKGDEVVSKAEDIIIDEQDIINTYNQRQQEQCRLYYQYISIKEKNPNWGYKRIAKVMGQPIGKTRWWHAKKHIPFPIQTANWLKERGLLPLTITHPKLPLIAKVIGATFGDGGVFENLNGIFLSSSEKEAVQEFGSDLEEIFNLSKDENSRIIEGGEYGHSWCYQNTNRNVIRFFLALGAPKGNKTKIELKSPGWIKLNNKLEDEFYGSFLGGELGTPIIHKQGNYLTTLEVGITGLPRLKENRIFFLNELGDYLHKNRVNTTSIYEGTSKTEGSLVFRLLIEKKMDNVLLFLININLNYCKYKVDRLYKALGEWAMLKKNKYNELINRGYGAEHAMKVLNLTPNSLYLLLNHFELKEVTA
;
A
#
# COMPACT_ATOMS: atom_id res chain seq x y z
N MET A 1 37.47 23.01 -58.24
CA MET A 1 36.87 21.94 -57.42
C MET A 1 35.89 22.57 -56.45
N VAL A 2 34.67 22.03 -56.40
CA VAL A 2 33.55 22.35 -55.48
C VAL A 2 32.87 23.71 -55.68
N ALA A 3 31.81 23.71 -56.50
CA ALA A 3 30.84 24.78 -56.63
C ALA A 3 29.72 24.63 -55.59
N GLY A 4 29.33 25.75 -54.98
CA GLY A 4 28.28 25.84 -53.97
C GLY A 4 26.87 25.57 -54.51
N LYS A 5 26.04 24.92 -53.69
CA LYS A 5 24.60 24.75 -53.92
C LYS A 5 23.81 25.55 -52.90
N THR A 6 23.28 26.65 -53.39
CA THR A 6 22.22 27.45 -52.78
C THR A 6 20.90 26.68 -52.90
N ILE A 7 20.20 26.47 -51.77
CA ILE A 7 18.86 25.87 -51.74
C ILE A 7 17.83 26.96 -52.10
N LYS A 8 17.21 26.85 -53.27
CA LYS A 8 15.98 27.58 -53.65
C LYS A 8 14.77 26.65 -53.59
N SER A 9 13.69 27.22 -53.08
CA SER A 9 12.36 26.67 -52.79
C SER A 9 11.67 25.95 -53.97
N LYS A 10 11.18 24.72 -53.73
CA LYS A 10 10.11 24.08 -54.53
C LYS A 10 8.76 24.27 -53.84
N SER A 11 8.02 25.30 -54.23
CA SER A 11 6.64 25.55 -53.79
C SER A 11 5.65 25.63 -54.97
N GLY A 12 5.92 24.93 -56.07
CA GLY A 12 5.13 25.00 -57.32
C GLY A 12 4.42 23.71 -57.76
N GLU A 13 4.82 22.51 -57.31
CA GLU A 13 4.33 21.24 -57.87
C GLU A 13 3.29 20.50 -57.01
N LYS A 14 2.98 20.96 -55.80
CA LYS A 14 2.06 20.25 -54.87
C LYS A 14 0.57 20.63 -54.98
N LYS A 15 0.17 21.52 -55.90
CA LYS A 15 -1.24 21.98 -56.01
C LYS A 15 -2.07 21.29 -57.11
N SER A 16 -1.47 20.56 -58.04
CA SER A 16 -2.19 19.86 -59.12
C SER A 16 -2.58 18.41 -58.77
N GLU A 17 -1.83 17.72 -57.89
CA GLU A 17 -2.14 16.35 -57.46
C GLU A 17 -3.26 16.30 -56.39
N ILE A 18 -3.43 17.36 -55.58
CA ILE A 18 -4.46 17.41 -54.52
C ILE A 18 -5.87 17.61 -55.11
N GLY A 19 -5.99 18.16 -56.32
CA GLY A 19 -7.27 18.37 -57.00
C GLY A 19 -7.88 17.08 -57.55
N THR A 20 -7.05 16.22 -58.14
CA THR A 20 -7.46 14.97 -58.78
C THR A 20 -7.81 13.86 -57.78
N GLU A 21 -7.18 13.85 -56.60
CA GLU A 21 -7.47 12.87 -55.55
C GLU A 21 -8.77 13.21 -54.80
N LYS A 22 -9.06 14.50 -54.54
CA LYS A 22 -10.32 14.94 -53.94
C LYS A 22 -11.54 14.67 -54.84
N GLU A 23 -11.37 14.74 -56.16
CA GLU A 23 -12.45 14.49 -57.10
C GLU A 23 -12.76 12.99 -57.24
N LYS A 24 -11.72 12.13 -57.23
CA LYS A 24 -11.87 10.67 -57.17
C LYS A 24 -12.59 10.21 -55.91
N VAL A 25 -12.19 10.72 -54.74
CA VAL A 25 -12.85 10.38 -53.46
C VAL A 25 -14.32 10.82 -53.47
N LYS A 26 -14.65 11.97 -54.07
CA LYS A 26 -16.03 12.48 -54.14
C LYS A 26 -16.93 11.64 -55.07
N ILE A 27 -16.37 11.14 -56.18
CA ILE A 27 -17.07 10.24 -57.12
C ILE A 27 -17.29 8.87 -56.48
N GLU A 28 -16.30 8.35 -55.78
CA GLU A 28 -16.37 7.05 -55.10
C GLU A 28 -17.34 7.08 -53.92
N THR A 29 -17.36 8.17 -53.15
CA THR A 29 -18.35 8.38 -52.07
C THR A 29 -19.79 8.50 -52.61
N LYS A 30 -19.98 9.10 -53.79
CA LYS A 30 -21.29 9.14 -54.47
C LYS A 30 -21.72 7.78 -54.99
N ARG A 31 -20.80 6.97 -55.54
CA ARG A 31 -21.08 5.61 -55.98
C ARG A 31 -21.50 4.70 -54.82
N VAL A 32 -20.76 4.73 -53.71
CA VAL A 32 -21.06 3.97 -52.50
C VAL A 32 -22.41 4.39 -51.90
N LYS A 33 -22.75 5.69 -51.89
CA LYS A 33 -24.09 6.15 -51.44
C LYS A 33 -25.23 5.63 -52.33
N ILE A 34 -25.05 5.63 -53.66
CA ILE A 34 -26.07 5.12 -54.60
C ILE A 34 -26.20 3.60 -54.46
N GLU A 35 -25.11 2.88 -54.17
CA GLU A 35 -25.13 1.43 -53.95
C GLU A 35 -25.84 1.08 -52.63
N ILE A 36 -25.58 1.84 -51.56
CA ILE A 36 -26.28 1.70 -50.26
C ILE A 36 -27.76 2.05 -50.38
N GLU A 37 -28.13 3.08 -51.15
CA GLU A 37 -29.55 3.41 -51.40
C GLU A 37 -30.27 2.32 -52.22
N LYS A 38 -29.57 1.69 -53.18
CA LYS A 38 -30.12 0.55 -53.94
C LYS A 38 -30.25 -0.72 -53.08
N VAL A 39 -29.30 -0.99 -52.18
CA VAL A 39 -29.38 -2.09 -51.21
C VAL A 39 -30.50 -1.84 -50.20
N ASN A 40 -30.67 -0.61 -49.73
CA ASN A 40 -31.75 -0.25 -48.80
C ASN A 40 -33.13 -0.27 -49.48
N GLN A 41 -33.25 0.12 -50.76
CA GLN A 41 -34.50 -0.01 -51.52
C GLN A 41 -34.86 -1.46 -51.89
N SER A 42 -33.87 -2.35 -52.01
CA SER A 42 -34.11 -3.78 -52.23
C SER A 42 -34.45 -4.51 -50.93
N GLN A 43 -33.83 -4.12 -49.80
CA GLN A 43 -34.21 -4.59 -48.46
C GLN A 43 -35.58 -4.04 -48.00
N SER A 44 -35.92 -2.78 -48.33
CA SER A 44 -37.24 -2.22 -48.00
C SER A 44 -38.36 -2.81 -48.86
N LYS A 45 -38.06 -3.31 -50.07
CA LYS A 45 -39.00 -4.05 -50.92
C LYS A 45 -39.13 -5.54 -50.55
N GLN A 46 -38.14 -6.12 -49.85
CA GLN A 46 -38.24 -7.47 -49.28
C GLN A 46 -38.97 -7.47 -47.92
N ASN A 47 -38.82 -6.44 -47.09
CA ASN A 47 -39.48 -6.36 -45.77
C ASN A 47 -40.95 -5.89 -45.78
N GLN A 48 -41.55 -5.64 -46.95
CA GLN A 48 -43.01 -5.42 -47.07
C GLN A 48 -43.76 -6.63 -47.67
N LYS A 49 -43.08 -7.76 -47.88
CA LYS A 49 -43.68 -9.04 -48.25
C LYS A 49 -43.08 -10.17 -47.41
N THR A 50 -43.44 -10.18 -46.14
CA THR A 50 -43.53 -11.43 -45.38
C THR A 50 -44.68 -11.24 -44.42
N GLU A 51 -45.86 -11.44 -44.99
CA GLU A 51 -47.04 -11.86 -44.26
C GLU A 51 -46.63 -12.99 -43.30
N THR A 52 -47.20 -12.98 -42.11
CA THR A 52 -47.23 -14.12 -41.19
C THR A 52 -47.61 -15.40 -41.93
N GLU A 53 -46.63 -16.21 -42.31
CA GLU A 53 -46.85 -17.63 -42.53
C GLU A 53 -47.26 -18.23 -41.18
N GLU A 54 -48.52 -18.66 -41.07
CA GLU A 54 -48.94 -19.48 -39.94
C GLU A 54 -48.11 -20.77 -39.93
N PHE A 55 -47.16 -20.84 -38.99
CA PHE A 55 -46.40 -22.04 -38.74
C PHE A 55 -47.36 -23.13 -38.22
N ASN A 56 -47.71 -24.08 -39.09
CA ASN A 56 -48.47 -25.28 -38.72
C ASN A 56 -47.57 -26.21 -37.89
N LEU A 57 -47.42 -25.91 -36.59
CA LEU A 57 -46.58 -26.65 -35.65
C LEU A 57 -47.47 -27.41 -34.66
N ASN A 58 -47.34 -28.73 -34.63
CA ASN A 58 -48.05 -29.57 -33.66
C ASN A 58 -47.33 -29.61 -32.31
N SER A 59 -45.99 -29.44 -32.28
CA SER A 59 -45.20 -29.43 -31.05
C SER A 59 -43.98 -28.51 -31.15
N THR A 60 -43.50 -28.03 -29.99
CA THR A 60 -42.24 -27.27 -29.88
C THR A 60 -41.00 -28.08 -30.29
N LYS A 61 -41.11 -29.41 -30.43
CA LYS A 61 -40.05 -30.25 -31.01
C LYS A 61 -39.81 -29.99 -32.49
N ASP A 62 -40.81 -29.47 -33.20
CA ASP A 62 -40.74 -29.23 -34.64
C ASP A 62 -40.04 -27.90 -34.96
N ILE A 63 -39.77 -27.08 -33.93
CA ILE A 63 -39.07 -25.80 -34.04
C ILE A 63 -37.56 -26.03 -34.13
N LYS A 64 -36.94 -25.62 -35.22
CA LYS A 64 -35.48 -25.66 -35.40
C LYS A 64 -34.82 -24.57 -34.56
N ILE A 65 -34.04 -24.97 -33.55
CA ILE A 65 -33.24 -24.05 -32.72
C ILE A 65 -31.88 -23.85 -33.38
N SER A 66 -31.41 -22.60 -33.47
CA SER A 66 -30.06 -22.31 -33.99
C SER A 66 -28.98 -22.92 -33.11
N SER A 67 -27.88 -23.39 -33.71
CA SER A 67 -26.74 -23.94 -32.99
C SER A 67 -25.88 -22.88 -32.30
N ARG A 68 -25.95 -21.62 -32.74
CA ARG A 68 -25.17 -20.50 -32.19
C ARG A 68 -25.98 -19.77 -31.11
N ILE A 69 -25.35 -19.49 -29.97
CA ILE A 69 -26.03 -18.84 -28.84
C ILE A 69 -26.48 -17.42 -29.21
N ILE A 70 -25.69 -16.71 -30.02
CA ILE A 70 -26.02 -15.35 -30.46
C ILE A 70 -27.34 -15.26 -31.23
N ASP A 71 -27.70 -16.31 -31.97
CA ASP A 71 -28.92 -16.35 -32.79
C ASP A 71 -30.13 -16.86 -32.00
N GLN A 72 -29.93 -17.29 -30.76
CA GLN A 72 -30.99 -17.66 -29.82
C GLN A 72 -31.45 -16.49 -28.94
N VAL A 73 -30.77 -15.33 -29.02
CA VAL A 73 -31.17 -14.11 -28.30
C VAL A 73 -32.35 -13.46 -29.04
N ILE A 74 -33.46 -13.26 -28.35
CA ILE A 74 -34.72 -12.76 -28.93
C ILE A 74 -34.99 -11.32 -28.44
N GLY A 75 -35.36 -10.42 -29.37
CA GLY A 75 -35.84 -9.07 -29.06
C GLY A 75 -34.78 -8.11 -28.52
N GLN A 76 -33.49 -8.37 -28.80
CA GLN A 76 -32.36 -7.51 -28.44
C GLN A 76 -31.37 -7.37 -29.59
N GLU A 77 -31.87 -6.92 -30.75
CA GLU A 77 -31.11 -6.83 -31.99
C GLU A 77 -29.89 -5.90 -31.86
N ASP A 78 -30.07 -4.74 -31.20
CA ASP A 78 -29.00 -3.77 -30.95
C ASP A 78 -27.89 -4.36 -30.05
N ALA A 79 -28.27 -5.08 -28.99
CA ALA A 79 -27.31 -5.72 -28.10
C ALA A 79 -26.53 -6.83 -28.82
N VAL A 80 -27.21 -7.62 -29.65
CA VAL A 80 -26.60 -8.65 -30.49
C VAL A 80 -25.58 -8.04 -31.47
N GLU A 81 -25.91 -6.91 -32.11
CA GLU A 81 -24.98 -6.21 -32.99
C GLU A 81 -23.74 -5.70 -32.24
N ILE A 82 -23.93 -5.11 -31.05
CA ILE A 82 -22.84 -4.64 -30.19
C ILE A 82 -21.94 -5.80 -29.78
N ILE A 83 -22.51 -6.94 -29.35
CA ILE A 83 -21.74 -8.13 -28.98
C ILE A 83 -20.91 -8.65 -30.16
N LYS A 84 -21.48 -8.73 -31.36
CA LYS A 84 -20.75 -9.12 -32.58
C LYS A 84 -19.57 -8.19 -32.87
N LYS A 85 -19.77 -6.88 -32.77
CA LYS A 85 -18.70 -5.87 -32.93
C LYS A 85 -17.64 -5.99 -31.83
N ALA A 86 -18.05 -6.18 -30.59
CA ALA A 86 -17.16 -6.30 -29.44
C ALA A 86 -16.29 -7.56 -29.51
N ALA A 87 -16.84 -8.69 -29.96
CA ALA A 87 -16.10 -9.93 -30.18
C ALA A 87 -14.95 -9.74 -31.19
N LEU A 88 -15.27 -9.12 -32.34
CA LEU A 88 -14.30 -8.84 -33.41
C LEU A 88 -13.20 -7.87 -32.96
N GLN A 89 -13.57 -6.83 -32.21
CA GLN A 89 -12.64 -5.78 -31.77
C GLN A 89 -11.99 -6.04 -30.40
N ARG A 90 -12.35 -7.12 -29.71
CA ARG A 90 -11.93 -7.42 -28.32
C ARG A 90 -12.20 -6.28 -27.35
N ARG A 91 -13.40 -5.69 -27.44
CA ARG A 91 -13.83 -4.61 -26.55
C ARG A 91 -14.59 -5.16 -25.35
N HIS A 92 -14.42 -4.53 -24.20
CA HIS A 92 -15.26 -4.78 -23.03
C HIS A 92 -16.68 -4.27 -23.29
N VAL A 93 -17.67 -4.99 -22.76
CA VAL A 93 -19.10 -4.64 -22.89
C VAL A 93 -19.70 -4.58 -21.50
N LEU A 94 -20.44 -3.50 -21.22
CA LEU A 94 -21.27 -3.36 -20.03
C LEU A 94 -22.73 -3.52 -20.43
N LEU A 95 -23.37 -4.60 -19.97
CA LEU A 95 -24.78 -4.88 -20.23
C LEU A 95 -25.63 -4.42 -19.03
N ILE A 96 -26.52 -3.45 -19.26
CA ILE A 96 -27.41 -2.90 -18.24
C ILE A 96 -28.84 -3.33 -18.56
N GLY A 97 -29.55 -3.88 -17.59
CA GLY A 97 -30.95 -4.29 -17.73
C GLY A 97 -31.47 -5.03 -16.51
N GLU A 98 -32.77 -5.23 -16.43
CA GLU A 98 -33.43 -5.94 -15.32
C GLU A 98 -32.93 -7.40 -15.18
N PRO A 99 -32.99 -8.01 -14.00
CA PRO A 99 -32.69 -9.43 -13.83
C PRO A 99 -33.53 -10.31 -14.79
N GLY A 100 -32.93 -11.36 -15.36
CA GLY A 100 -33.64 -12.28 -16.27
C GLY A 100 -33.71 -11.84 -17.74
N THR A 101 -33.16 -10.69 -18.12
CA THR A 101 -33.18 -10.19 -19.52
C THR A 101 -32.10 -10.76 -20.44
N GLY A 102 -31.52 -11.94 -20.14
CA GLY A 102 -30.55 -12.59 -21.04
C GLY A 102 -29.12 -12.02 -21.06
N LYS A 103 -28.73 -11.19 -20.08
CA LYS A 103 -27.35 -10.63 -19.98
C LYS A 103 -26.24 -11.70 -20.00
N SER A 104 -26.38 -12.77 -19.21
CA SER A 104 -25.40 -13.87 -19.19
C SER A 104 -25.37 -14.65 -20.51
N MET A 105 -26.50 -14.75 -21.20
CA MET A 105 -26.61 -15.40 -22.52
C MET A 105 -25.85 -14.62 -23.59
N LEU A 106 -25.92 -13.28 -23.56
CA LEU A 106 -25.10 -12.40 -24.41
C LEU A 106 -23.60 -12.53 -24.09
N GLY A 107 -23.23 -12.74 -22.82
CA GLY A 107 -21.86 -13.00 -22.41
C GLY A 107 -21.32 -14.35 -22.92
N LEU A 108 -22.13 -15.40 -22.87
CA LEU A 108 -21.82 -16.70 -23.48
C LEU A 108 -21.65 -16.58 -25.00
N ALA A 109 -22.57 -15.86 -25.66
CA ALA A 109 -22.50 -15.60 -27.09
C ALA A 109 -21.23 -14.83 -27.48
N LEU A 110 -20.80 -13.86 -26.66
CA LEU A 110 -19.54 -13.15 -26.85
C LEU A 110 -18.34 -14.12 -26.81
N ALA A 111 -18.29 -15.03 -25.83
CA ALA A 111 -17.22 -16.00 -25.70
C ALA A 111 -17.16 -16.99 -26.89
N GLU A 112 -18.31 -17.41 -27.40
CA GLU A 112 -18.41 -18.26 -28.60
C GLU A 112 -17.92 -17.54 -29.86
N LEU A 113 -18.20 -16.24 -29.99
CA LEU A 113 -17.83 -15.42 -31.14
C LEU A 113 -16.36 -14.96 -31.15
N LEU A 114 -15.65 -15.09 -30.03
CA LEU A 114 -14.24 -14.74 -29.97
C LEU A 114 -13.46 -15.56 -31.01
N PRO A 115 -12.47 -14.95 -31.71
CA PRO A 115 -11.65 -15.67 -32.67
C PRO A 115 -11.02 -16.91 -32.03
N LYS A 116 -11.04 -18.05 -32.74
CA LYS A 116 -10.35 -19.28 -32.35
C LYS A 116 -8.84 -19.11 -32.47
N GLU A 117 -8.26 -18.26 -31.63
CA GLU A 117 -6.82 -18.18 -31.46
C GLU A 117 -6.29 -19.36 -30.64
N LYS A 118 -4.99 -19.59 -30.73
CA LYS A 118 -4.31 -20.65 -29.96
C LYS A 118 -4.48 -20.37 -28.47
N LEU A 119 -5.37 -21.10 -27.82
CA LEU A 119 -5.50 -21.10 -26.37
C LEU A 119 -4.13 -21.43 -25.75
N VAL A 120 -3.90 -20.88 -24.57
CA VAL A 120 -2.67 -21.09 -23.81
C VAL A 120 -3.00 -21.71 -22.46
N ASP A 121 -2.11 -22.56 -21.97
CA ASP A 121 -2.07 -22.98 -20.57
C ASP A 121 -1.14 -22.05 -19.79
N VAL A 122 -1.46 -21.80 -18.52
CA VAL A 122 -0.64 -21.00 -17.61
C VAL A 122 -0.02 -21.94 -16.58
N VAL A 123 1.30 -21.92 -16.46
CA VAL A 123 2.08 -22.81 -15.59
C VAL A 123 2.93 -21.98 -14.64
N SER A 124 2.90 -22.33 -13.35
CA SER A 124 3.71 -21.74 -12.29
C SER A 124 4.91 -22.64 -11.95
N TYR A 125 6.09 -22.05 -11.99
CA TYR A 125 7.36 -22.69 -11.66
C TYR A 125 7.88 -22.16 -10.32
N PRO A 126 8.56 -23.01 -9.53
CA PRO A 126 9.27 -22.54 -8.35
C PRO A 126 10.41 -21.60 -8.76
N ASN A 127 10.61 -20.54 -7.97
CA ASN A 127 11.69 -19.58 -8.19
C ASN A 127 12.84 -19.85 -7.21
N PRO A 128 14.05 -20.21 -7.71
CA PRO A 128 15.20 -20.48 -6.85
C PRO A 128 15.76 -19.27 -6.09
N HIS A 129 15.48 -18.05 -6.57
CA HIS A 129 16.02 -16.81 -5.98
C HIS A 129 15.08 -16.15 -4.98
N ASP A 130 13.76 -16.33 -5.13
CA ASP A 130 12.74 -15.72 -4.27
C ASP A 130 11.51 -16.62 -4.22
N GLU A 131 11.38 -17.43 -3.15
CA GLU A 131 10.29 -18.40 -2.96
C GLU A 131 8.90 -17.73 -2.98
N ASN A 132 8.80 -16.48 -2.54
CA ASN A 132 7.54 -15.73 -2.49
C ASN A 132 7.12 -15.17 -3.87
N LYS A 133 7.96 -15.32 -4.90
CA LYS A 133 7.69 -14.86 -6.26
C LYS A 133 7.80 -16.02 -7.26
N PRO A 134 6.78 -16.89 -7.38
CA PRO A 134 6.78 -17.96 -8.36
C PRO A 134 6.87 -17.42 -9.80
N LEU A 135 7.54 -18.17 -10.68
CA LEU A 135 7.72 -17.78 -12.09
C LEU A 135 6.53 -18.27 -12.92
N ILE A 136 5.82 -17.36 -13.59
CA ILE A 136 4.67 -17.70 -14.43
C ILE A 136 5.08 -17.78 -15.90
N ARG A 137 4.66 -18.84 -16.60
CA ARG A 137 4.87 -19.02 -18.05
C ARG A 137 3.60 -19.46 -18.75
N THR A 138 3.39 -18.94 -19.96
CA THR A 138 2.32 -19.37 -20.87
C THR A 138 2.86 -20.35 -21.90
N VAL A 139 2.19 -21.49 -22.09
CA VAL A 139 2.51 -22.47 -23.12
C VAL A 139 1.27 -22.74 -23.98
N PRO A 140 1.41 -23.23 -25.23
CA PRO A 140 0.24 -23.61 -26.03
C PRO A 140 -0.64 -24.64 -25.29
N ALA A 141 -1.96 -24.52 -25.46
CA ALA A 141 -2.92 -25.39 -24.80
C ALA A 141 -2.59 -26.89 -24.98
N GLY A 142 -2.60 -27.62 -23.87
CA GLY A 142 -2.24 -29.03 -23.77
C GLY A 142 -0.79 -29.33 -23.42
N LYS A 143 0.14 -28.41 -23.70
CA LYS A 143 1.56 -28.60 -23.34
C LYS A 143 1.83 -28.39 -21.85
N GLY A 144 0.96 -27.70 -21.11
CA GLY A 144 1.14 -27.48 -19.68
C GLY A 144 1.20 -28.81 -18.90
N ARG A 145 0.29 -29.74 -19.23
CA ARG A 145 0.28 -31.08 -18.63
C ARG A 145 1.53 -31.89 -18.97
N GLU A 146 2.01 -31.80 -20.22
CA GLU A 146 3.22 -32.49 -20.67
C GLU A 146 4.47 -32.01 -19.91
N GLU A 147 4.63 -30.71 -19.71
CA GLU A 147 5.77 -30.13 -18.97
C GLU A 147 5.77 -30.56 -17.49
N VAL A 148 4.59 -30.60 -16.85
CA VAL A 148 4.46 -31.10 -15.47
C VAL A 148 4.78 -32.59 -15.39
N LEU A 149 4.28 -33.40 -16.33
CA LEU A 149 4.58 -34.83 -16.40
C LEU A 149 6.06 -35.09 -16.65
N LYS A 150 6.68 -34.35 -17.56
CA LYS A 150 8.11 -34.43 -17.86
C LYS A 150 8.95 -34.10 -16.62
N SER A 151 8.61 -33.03 -15.90
CA SER A 151 9.30 -32.65 -14.66
C SER A 151 9.16 -33.71 -13.56
N ARG A 152 7.99 -34.36 -13.44
CA ARG A 152 7.77 -35.48 -12.51
C ARG A 152 8.60 -36.71 -12.90
N ILE A 153 8.67 -37.03 -14.19
CA ILE A 153 9.44 -38.18 -14.71
C ILE A 153 10.94 -37.94 -14.56
N ASP A 154 11.42 -36.73 -14.81
CA ASP A 154 12.83 -36.37 -14.65
C ASP A 154 13.27 -36.47 -13.19
N GLY A 155 12.41 -36.05 -12.24
CA GLY A 155 12.61 -36.29 -10.82
C GLY A 155 12.68 -37.79 -10.47
N ALA A 156 11.81 -38.61 -11.05
CA ALA A 156 11.79 -40.07 -10.82
C ALA A 156 12.96 -40.82 -11.48
N ARG A 157 13.45 -40.37 -12.64
CA ARG A 157 14.59 -40.97 -13.37
C ARG A 157 15.89 -40.85 -12.58
N MET A 158 16.08 -39.76 -11.85
CA MET A 158 17.26 -39.53 -11.02
C MET A 158 17.43 -40.66 -9.98
N PHE A 159 16.33 -41.12 -9.38
CA PHE A 159 16.33 -42.23 -8.41
C PHE A 159 16.55 -43.60 -9.06
N LYS A 160 16.07 -43.83 -10.29
CA LYS A 160 16.22 -45.13 -10.97
C LYS A 160 17.67 -45.44 -11.31
N ASN A 161 18.41 -44.46 -11.83
CA ASN A 161 19.82 -44.66 -12.18
C ASN A 161 20.72 -44.81 -10.94
N GLN A 162 20.40 -44.10 -9.84
CA GLN A 162 21.10 -44.25 -8.58
C GLN A 162 20.86 -45.63 -7.96
N ASN A 163 19.62 -46.13 -7.96
CA ASN A 163 19.32 -47.47 -7.45
C ASN A 163 20.03 -48.56 -8.25
N ILE A 164 20.11 -48.45 -9.59
CA ILE A 164 20.82 -49.44 -10.43
C ILE A 164 22.32 -49.45 -10.12
N LEU A 165 22.97 -48.29 -10.05
CA LEU A 165 24.39 -48.19 -9.69
C LEU A 165 24.67 -48.80 -8.30
N MET A 166 23.79 -48.52 -7.35
CA MET A 166 23.87 -48.99 -5.97
C MET A 166 23.64 -50.52 -5.88
N PHE A 167 22.74 -51.09 -6.71
CA PHE A 167 22.58 -52.54 -6.86
C PHE A 167 23.83 -53.22 -7.45
N ILE A 168 24.47 -52.61 -8.44
CA ILE A 168 25.73 -53.12 -9.03
C ILE A 168 26.83 -53.17 -7.95
N LEU A 169 26.97 -52.11 -7.14
CA LEU A 169 27.94 -52.06 -6.04
C LEU A 169 27.67 -53.13 -4.97
N ALA A 170 26.41 -53.39 -4.62
CA ALA A 170 26.03 -54.45 -3.70
C ALA A 170 26.39 -55.85 -4.25
N ILE A 171 26.15 -56.11 -5.53
CA ILE A 171 26.54 -57.37 -6.19
C ILE A 171 28.06 -57.52 -6.19
N VAL A 172 28.81 -56.46 -6.50
CA VAL A 172 30.28 -56.46 -6.44
C VAL A 172 30.78 -56.76 -5.03
N ALA A 173 30.18 -56.16 -3.99
CA ALA A 173 30.54 -56.43 -2.60
C ALA A 173 30.31 -57.90 -2.18
N MET A 174 29.32 -58.58 -2.76
CA MET A 174 29.06 -60.00 -2.52
C MET A 174 30.00 -60.93 -3.29
N ILE A 175 30.40 -60.57 -4.51
CA ILE A 175 31.21 -61.44 -5.40
C ILE A 175 32.72 -61.25 -5.17
N ALA A 176 33.17 -60.04 -4.87
CA ALA A 176 34.59 -59.70 -4.73
C ALA A 176 35.36 -60.58 -3.72
N PRO A 177 34.83 -60.95 -2.55
CA PRO A 177 35.54 -61.82 -1.60
C PRO A 177 35.86 -63.19 -2.20
N TRP A 178 34.91 -63.79 -2.93
CA TRP A 178 35.08 -65.10 -3.56
C TRP A 178 36.08 -65.08 -4.72
N TRP A 179 36.10 -63.98 -5.47
CA TRP A 179 37.09 -63.76 -6.53
C TRP A 179 38.50 -63.57 -5.95
N ILE A 180 38.63 -62.79 -4.89
CA ILE A 180 39.91 -62.53 -4.19
C ILE A 180 40.48 -63.81 -3.58
N LEU A 181 39.64 -64.65 -2.96
CA LEU A 181 40.05 -65.94 -2.41
C LEU A 181 40.76 -66.80 -3.48
N ARG A 182 40.14 -66.98 -4.65
CA ARG A 182 40.72 -67.80 -5.75
C ARG A 182 42.04 -67.25 -6.27
N VAL A 183 42.16 -65.94 -6.41
CA VAL A 183 43.38 -65.29 -6.95
C VAL A 183 44.55 -65.40 -5.96
N TYR A 184 44.29 -65.19 -4.66
CA TYR A 184 45.33 -65.22 -3.64
C TYR A 184 45.71 -66.65 -3.21
N GLU A 185 44.79 -67.62 -3.33
CA GLU A 185 45.07 -69.03 -3.09
C GLU A 185 46.10 -69.58 -4.07
N GLN A 186 46.02 -69.18 -5.36
CA GLN A 186 47.02 -69.55 -6.37
C GLN A 186 48.37 -68.85 -6.19
N LYS A 187 48.42 -67.64 -5.60
CA LYS A 187 49.63 -66.80 -5.57
C LYS A 187 50.42 -66.82 -4.25
N LEU A 188 49.75 -66.91 -3.11
CA LEU A 188 50.36 -66.76 -1.78
C LEU A 188 50.03 -67.91 -0.81
N GLY A 189 49.30 -68.94 -1.26
CA GLY A 189 48.92 -70.09 -0.46
C GLY A 189 47.65 -69.87 0.39
N ALA A 190 47.11 -70.98 0.91
CA ALA A 190 45.79 -71.02 1.54
C ALA A 190 45.63 -70.08 2.76
N THR A 191 46.69 -69.88 3.55
CA THR A 191 46.65 -69.04 4.75
C THR A 191 46.53 -67.56 4.42
N ALA A 192 47.31 -67.05 3.46
CA ALA A 192 47.22 -65.66 3.01
C ALA A 192 45.88 -65.38 2.28
N ALA A 193 45.38 -66.35 1.52
CA ALA A 193 44.09 -66.26 0.85
C ALA A 193 42.92 -66.16 1.84
N ALA A 194 42.95 -66.95 2.93
CA ALA A 194 41.95 -66.92 3.98
C ALA A 194 41.89 -65.55 4.67
N VAL A 195 43.04 -64.96 5.00
CA VAL A 195 43.13 -63.63 5.64
C VAL A 195 42.52 -62.55 4.73
N MET A 196 42.89 -62.54 3.45
CA MET A 196 42.37 -61.58 2.46
C MET A 196 40.87 -61.75 2.23
N PHE A 197 40.37 -62.99 2.18
CA PHE A 197 38.94 -63.26 2.12
C PHE A 197 38.19 -62.68 3.31
N THR A 198 38.64 -62.93 4.54
CA THR A 198 38.00 -62.37 5.74
C THR A 198 37.99 -60.85 5.75
N ALA A 199 39.08 -60.19 5.36
CA ALA A 199 39.16 -58.73 5.34
C ALA A 199 38.15 -58.12 4.36
N PHE A 200 38.07 -58.65 3.13
CA PHE A 200 37.13 -58.16 2.11
C PHE A 200 35.68 -58.57 2.38
N PHE A 201 35.46 -59.72 3.00
CA PHE A 201 34.12 -60.17 3.40
C PHE A 201 33.55 -59.31 4.53
N ILE A 202 34.35 -59.00 5.56
CA ILE A 202 33.97 -58.11 6.65
C ILE A 202 33.72 -56.69 6.11
N GLY A 203 34.63 -56.18 5.27
CA GLY A 203 34.45 -54.87 4.61
C GLY A 203 33.17 -54.80 3.75
N GLY A 204 32.88 -55.87 2.98
CA GLY A 204 31.66 -55.99 2.18
C GLY A 204 30.39 -56.08 3.02
N MET A 205 30.43 -56.76 4.17
CA MET A 205 29.31 -56.82 5.13
C MET A 205 29.05 -55.46 5.78
N PHE A 206 30.08 -54.75 6.21
CA PHE A 206 29.94 -53.38 6.73
C PHE A 206 29.35 -52.44 5.67
N PHE A 207 29.80 -52.54 4.42
CA PHE A 207 29.24 -51.79 3.30
C PHE A 207 27.75 -52.12 3.07
N LEU A 208 27.37 -53.41 3.11
CA LEU A 208 25.97 -53.84 2.95
C LEU A 208 25.06 -53.36 4.09
N VAL A 209 25.55 -53.37 5.34
CA VAL A 209 24.81 -52.85 6.49
C VAL A 209 24.61 -51.34 6.36
N ALA A 210 25.69 -50.60 6.03
CA ALA A 210 25.60 -49.17 5.76
C ALA A 210 24.67 -48.86 4.57
N PHE A 211 24.68 -49.72 3.54
CA PHE A 211 23.81 -49.63 2.36
C PHE A 211 22.32 -49.81 2.71
N VAL A 212 21.97 -50.85 3.48
CA VAL A 212 20.58 -51.08 3.91
C VAL A 212 20.10 -49.95 4.82
N MET A 213 20.97 -49.44 5.70
CA MET A 213 20.68 -48.25 6.48
C MET A 213 20.46 -47.02 5.58
N PHE A 214 21.34 -46.77 4.61
CA PHE A 214 21.24 -45.62 3.69
C PHE A 214 19.95 -45.64 2.85
N ILE A 215 19.53 -46.81 2.35
CA ILE A 215 18.26 -46.96 1.62
C ILE A 215 17.05 -46.74 2.53
N ASN A 216 17.08 -47.26 3.76
CA ASN A 216 15.99 -47.07 4.72
C ASN A 216 15.91 -45.64 5.27
N PHE A 217 17.04 -44.93 5.38
CA PHE A 217 17.09 -43.51 5.72
C PHE A 217 16.68 -42.62 4.53
N GLY A 218 17.09 -42.98 3.31
CA GLY A 218 16.69 -42.28 2.08
C GLY A 218 15.18 -42.32 1.83
N LYS A 219 14.50 -43.42 2.20
CA LYS A 219 13.03 -43.52 2.14
C LYS A 219 12.29 -42.71 3.22
N ARG A 220 12.98 -42.33 4.31
CA ARG A 220 12.40 -41.58 5.44
C ARG A 220 12.75 -40.09 5.42
N MET A 221 13.69 -39.66 4.59
CA MET A 221 13.88 -38.26 4.31
C MET A 221 12.81 -37.80 3.29
N PRO A 222 11.95 -36.83 3.63
CA PRO A 222 11.11 -36.17 2.65
C PRO A 222 11.96 -35.22 1.78
N ILE A 223 13.01 -35.74 1.13
CA ILE A 223 13.76 -35.02 0.11
C ILE A 223 13.02 -35.21 -1.20
N GLY A 224 11.91 -34.50 -1.25
CA GLY A 224 10.95 -34.46 -2.33
C GLY A 224 9.99 -33.34 -1.99
N LYS A 225 10.53 -32.12 -1.79
CA LYS A 225 9.71 -30.92 -1.83
C LYS A 225 8.84 -31.03 -3.10
N GLU A 226 7.53 -31.09 -2.93
CA GLU A 226 6.57 -30.80 -4.00
C GLU A 226 6.87 -29.44 -4.68
N GLY A 227 7.66 -28.59 -4.02
CA GLY A 227 8.17 -27.30 -4.51
C GLY A 227 9.21 -27.35 -5.64
N GLY A 228 9.50 -28.50 -6.26
CA GLY A 228 10.32 -28.57 -7.48
C GLY A 228 9.53 -28.71 -8.78
N VAL A 229 8.26 -29.16 -8.69
CA VAL A 229 7.46 -29.50 -9.87
C VAL A 229 6.56 -28.32 -10.24
N PRO A 230 6.56 -27.86 -11.50
CA PRO A 230 5.64 -26.82 -11.92
C PRO A 230 4.17 -27.23 -11.73
N LYS A 231 3.30 -26.25 -11.48
CA LYS A 231 1.85 -26.45 -11.33
C LYS A 231 1.11 -25.77 -12.48
N VAL A 232 0.20 -26.48 -13.14
CA VAL A 232 -0.71 -25.85 -14.12
C VAL A 232 -1.78 -25.09 -13.37
N ILE A 233 -1.88 -23.78 -13.58
CA ILE A 233 -2.88 -22.90 -12.95
C ILE A 233 -4.11 -22.78 -13.85
N VAL A 234 -3.91 -22.54 -15.15
CA VAL A 234 -5.00 -22.47 -16.12
C VAL A 234 -4.75 -23.54 -17.18
N ASP A 235 -5.71 -24.45 -17.31
CA ASP A 235 -5.66 -25.57 -18.22
C ASP A 235 -6.76 -25.46 -19.28
N ASN A 236 -6.34 -25.31 -20.53
CA ASN A 236 -7.21 -25.21 -21.69
C ASN A 236 -7.08 -26.44 -22.61
N PHE A 237 -6.60 -27.58 -22.08
CA PHE A 237 -6.53 -28.84 -22.82
C PHE A 237 -7.89 -29.25 -23.39
N LYS A 238 -7.93 -29.55 -24.71
CA LYS A 238 -9.13 -29.96 -25.47
C LYS A 238 -10.27 -28.92 -25.52
N LYS A 239 -9.99 -27.65 -25.24
CA LYS A 239 -10.96 -26.57 -25.49
C LYS A 239 -10.77 -26.01 -26.90
N ASP A 240 -11.83 -26.02 -27.69
CA ASP A 240 -11.84 -25.47 -29.06
C ASP A 240 -12.35 -24.02 -29.13
N GLN A 241 -12.93 -23.53 -28.03
CA GLN A 241 -13.50 -22.19 -27.90
C GLN A 241 -12.97 -21.50 -26.64
N ALA A 242 -13.01 -20.16 -26.63
CA ALA A 242 -12.62 -19.37 -25.47
C ALA A 242 -13.53 -19.72 -24.27
N PRO A 243 -12.96 -19.93 -23.07
CA PRO A 243 -13.77 -20.25 -21.90
C PRO A 243 -14.60 -19.05 -21.46
N PHE A 244 -15.85 -19.30 -21.11
CA PHE A 244 -16.70 -18.36 -20.39
C PHE A 244 -16.63 -18.68 -18.89
N TYR A 245 -16.24 -17.69 -18.08
CA TYR A 245 -16.23 -17.80 -16.62
C TYR A 245 -17.24 -16.80 -16.05
N ASP A 246 -18.28 -17.31 -15.39
CA ASP A 246 -19.21 -16.48 -14.63
C ASP A 246 -18.63 -16.19 -13.25
N ALA A 247 -18.24 -14.93 -13.03
CA ALA A 247 -17.66 -14.45 -11.78
C ALA A 247 -18.65 -13.65 -10.93
N THR A 248 -19.96 -13.76 -11.22
CA THR A 248 -21.01 -13.03 -10.49
C THR A 248 -21.01 -13.44 -9.01
N GLY A 249 -20.76 -12.48 -8.12
CA GLY A 249 -20.71 -12.74 -6.67
C GLY A 249 -19.45 -13.47 -6.19
N ALA A 250 -18.42 -13.61 -7.02
CA ALA A 250 -17.14 -14.16 -6.61
C ALA A 250 -16.46 -13.25 -5.57
N HIS A 251 -15.92 -13.85 -4.51
CA HIS A 251 -15.07 -13.15 -3.53
C HIS A 251 -13.68 -12.87 -4.14
N ALA A 252 -12.90 -11.99 -3.50
CA ALA A 252 -11.63 -11.50 -4.04
C ALA A 252 -10.67 -12.62 -4.46
N GLY A 253 -10.46 -13.64 -3.61
CA GLY A 253 -9.58 -14.77 -3.92
C GLY A 253 -10.03 -15.61 -5.12
N ALA A 254 -11.35 -15.83 -5.28
CA ALA A 254 -11.89 -16.52 -6.44
C ALA A 254 -11.79 -15.71 -7.74
N LEU A 255 -11.90 -14.38 -7.67
CA LEU A 255 -11.86 -13.50 -8.85
C LEU A 255 -10.42 -13.18 -9.30
N LEU A 256 -9.53 -12.90 -8.36
CA LEU A 256 -8.17 -12.38 -8.62
C LEU A 256 -7.08 -13.44 -8.46
N GLY A 257 -7.43 -14.62 -7.93
CA GLY A 257 -6.49 -15.65 -7.52
C GLY A 257 -6.08 -15.51 -6.05
N ASP A 258 -5.77 -16.65 -5.42
CA ASP A 258 -5.39 -16.72 -4.01
C ASP A 258 -4.22 -17.70 -3.82
N VAL A 259 -3.43 -17.47 -2.76
CA VAL A 259 -2.33 -18.35 -2.34
C VAL A 259 -2.75 -19.02 -1.04
N LEU A 260 -2.95 -20.34 -1.09
CA LEU A 260 -3.33 -21.11 0.10
C LEU A 260 -2.28 -20.96 1.21
N HIS A 261 -2.77 -20.78 2.43
CA HIS A 261 -1.94 -20.73 3.63
C HIS A 261 -1.13 -22.02 3.83
N ASP A 262 0.13 -21.89 4.26
CA ASP A 262 1.00 -23.00 4.62
C ASP A 262 0.79 -23.42 6.08
N PRO A 263 0.11 -24.56 6.36
CA PRO A 263 -0.20 -24.98 7.72
C PRO A 263 1.03 -25.28 8.58
N PHE A 264 2.23 -25.42 8.01
CA PHE A 264 3.43 -25.74 8.79
C PHE A 264 4.04 -24.53 9.51
N GLN A 265 3.60 -23.30 9.23
CA GLN A 265 4.05 -22.08 9.89
C GLN A 265 2.97 -21.60 10.85
N THR A 266 3.20 -21.72 12.17
CA THR A 266 2.15 -21.41 13.16
C THR A 266 2.75 -20.87 14.47
N PHE A 267 1.99 -19.98 15.13
CA PHE A 267 2.27 -19.44 16.46
C PHE A 267 1.65 -20.29 17.55
N PHE A 268 2.27 -20.35 18.72
CA PHE A 268 1.64 -20.97 19.87
C PHE A 268 0.47 -20.10 20.35
N GLY A 269 -0.62 -20.74 20.75
CA GLY A 269 -1.82 -20.03 21.20
C GLY A 269 -1.60 -19.09 22.39
N GLY A 270 -0.58 -19.36 23.22
CA GLY A 270 -0.20 -18.50 24.35
C GLY A 270 0.57 -17.22 23.95
N ASP A 271 1.03 -17.10 22.71
CA ASP A 271 1.78 -15.94 22.25
C ASP A 271 0.90 -14.68 22.26
N LYS A 272 1.54 -13.53 22.49
CA LYS A 272 0.86 -12.23 22.47
C LYS A 272 1.03 -11.56 21.12
N ILE A 273 -0.08 -11.10 20.55
CA ILE A 273 -0.13 -10.30 19.34
C ILE A 273 -0.59 -8.88 19.69
N THR A 274 -0.06 -7.88 18.98
CA THR A 274 -0.51 -6.49 19.11
C THR A 274 -1.59 -6.23 18.07
N VAL A 275 -2.79 -5.94 18.55
CA VAL A 275 -3.96 -5.61 17.75
C VAL A 275 -4.17 -4.10 17.79
N ILE A 276 -4.57 -3.52 16.67
CA ILE A 276 -4.94 -2.11 16.58
C ILE A 276 -6.43 -2.01 16.90
N ASP A 277 -6.76 -1.58 18.11
CA ASP A 277 -8.13 -1.28 18.53
C ASP A 277 -8.41 0.20 18.25
N GLU A 278 -9.47 0.49 17.48
CA GLU A 278 -9.82 1.86 17.09
C GLU A 278 -10.10 2.79 18.27
N LYS A 279 -10.53 2.24 19.42
CA LYS A 279 -10.88 3.02 20.62
C LYS A 279 -9.75 3.10 21.63
N LYS A 280 -8.90 2.07 21.70
CA LYS A 280 -7.85 1.92 22.73
C LYS A 280 -6.42 2.02 22.20
N GLY A 281 -6.24 2.14 20.89
CA GLY A 281 -4.94 2.13 20.24
C GLY A 281 -4.34 0.72 20.21
N LEU A 282 -3.02 0.62 20.38
CA LEU A 282 -2.31 -0.66 20.37
C LEU A 282 -2.60 -1.45 21.65
N THR A 283 -3.21 -2.63 21.49
CA THR A 283 -3.53 -3.51 22.60
C THR A 283 -2.87 -4.87 22.42
N GLY A 284 -2.17 -5.34 23.45
CA GLY A 284 -1.58 -6.68 23.48
C GLY A 284 -2.61 -7.71 23.91
N ILE A 285 -2.93 -8.67 23.05
CA ILE A 285 -3.90 -9.74 23.30
C ILE A 285 -3.22 -11.09 23.04
N THR A 286 -3.50 -12.10 23.85
CA THR A 286 -3.04 -13.48 23.59
C THR A 286 -3.78 -14.08 22.40
N MET A 287 -3.07 -14.76 21.50
CA MET A 287 -3.63 -15.35 20.27
C MET A 287 -4.87 -16.20 20.55
N VAL A 288 -4.85 -17.08 21.57
CA VAL A 288 -6.03 -17.89 21.96
C VAL A 288 -7.25 -17.03 22.26
N LYS A 289 -7.11 -15.97 23.05
CA LYS A 289 -8.24 -15.09 23.39
C LYS A 289 -8.78 -14.36 22.17
N LEU A 290 -7.90 -13.89 21.29
CA LEU A 290 -8.29 -13.21 20.05
C LEU A 290 -9.08 -14.15 19.14
N ILE A 291 -8.51 -15.33 18.88
CA ILE A 291 -9.10 -16.33 18.00
C ILE A 291 -10.41 -16.87 18.59
N ASP A 292 -10.47 -17.20 19.88
CA ASP A 292 -11.70 -17.67 20.52
C ASP A 292 -12.84 -16.65 20.43
N ASN A 293 -12.54 -15.34 20.53
CA ASN A 293 -13.55 -14.30 20.40
C ASN A 293 -14.09 -14.22 18.95
N ILE A 294 -13.21 -14.32 17.95
CA ILE A 294 -13.60 -14.34 16.53
C ILE A 294 -14.49 -15.55 16.25
N PHE A 295 -14.08 -16.74 16.71
CA PHE A 295 -14.82 -17.99 16.50
C PHE A 295 -16.18 -18.04 17.22
N LYS A 296 -16.37 -17.28 18.30
CA LYS A 296 -17.66 -17.14 18.99
C LYS A 296 -18.61 -16.15 18.30
N THR A 297 -18.12 -15.35 17.37
CA THR A 297 -18.91 -14.28 16.76
C THR A 297 -19.85 -14.85 15.69
N PRO A 298 -21.19 -14.71 15.81
CA PRO A 298 -22.17 -15.46 15.00
C PRO A 298 -22.17 -15.16 13.50
N THR A 299 -21.58 -14.05 13.08
CA THR A 299 -21.56 -13.57 11.68
C THR A 299 -20.56 -14.31 10.80
N HIS A 300 -19.65 -15.10 11.39
CA HIS A 300 -18.58 -15.77 10.67
C HIS A 300 -18.99 -17.16 10.18
N LYS A 301 -18.77 -17.45 8.89
CA LYS A 301 -18.92 -18.81 8.34
C LYS A 301 -17.62 -19.59 8.51
N ILE A 302 -17.69 -20.71 9.23
CA ILE A 302 -16.57 -21.66 9.38
C ILE A 302 -16.37 -22.41 8.05
N LEU A 303 -15.14 -22.43 7.53
CA LEU A 303 -14.84 -22.87 6.17
C LEU A 303 -14.52 -24.36 6.04
N LYS A 304 -13.96 -24.98 7.08
CA LYS A 304 -13.54 -26.39 7.04
C LYS A 304 -13.38 -26.97 8.44
N ARG A 305 -13.75 -28.25 8.60
CA ARG A 305 -13.28 -29.15 9.66
C ARG A 305 -12.58 -30.32 8.96
N GLU A 306 -11.26 -30.38 9.06
CA GLU A 306 -10.46 -31.48 8.53
C GLU A 306 -9.74 -32.25 9.64
N LYS A 307 -8.93 -33.26 9.26
CA LYS A 307 -8.05 -34.03 10.15
C LYS A 307 -7.20 -33.09 11.03
N ASN A 308 -7.05 -33.40 12.31
CA ASN A 308 -6.32 -32.62 13.34
C ASN A 308 -7.02 -31.35 13.87
N ASN A 309 -8.37 -31.34 13.93
CA ASN A 309 -9.16 -30.21 14.47
C ASN A 309 -8.83 -28.87 13.81
N TYR A 310 -8.49 -28.89 12.51
CA TYR A 310 -8.25 -27.66 11.77
C TYR A 310 -9.57 -26.92 11.55
N GLU A 311 -9.64 -25.68 12.03
CA GLU A 311 -10.75 -24.76 11.84
C GLU A 311 -10.24 -23.42 11.29
N ALA A 312 -10.96 -22.83 10.33
CA ALA A 312 -10.62 -21.55 9.73
C ALA A 312 -11.85 -20.68 9.46
N ILE A 313 -11.67 -19.37 9.59
CA ILE A 313 -12.68 -18.33 9.35
C ILE A 313 -12.08 -17.25 8.44
N HIS A 314 -12.84 -16.85 7.42
CA HIS A 314 -12.57 -15.60 6.69
C HIS A 314 -13.19 -14.44 7.44
N LEU A 315 -12.40 -13.38 7.62
CA LEU A 315 -12.87 -12.16 8.24
C LEU A 315 -13.48 -11.22 7.18
N PRO A 316 -14.63 -10.59 7.47
CA PRO A 316 -15.07 -9.39 6.78
C PRO A 316 -13.99 -8.32 6.68
N LYS A 317 -14.12 -7.49 5.64
CA LYS A 317 -13.21 -6.36 5.42
C LYS A 317 -13.27 -5.38 6.59
N ASP A 318 -12.11 -4.81 6.94
CA ASP A 318 -11.93 -3.79 7.97
C ASP A 318 -12.27 -4.24 9.41
N GLU A 319 -12.37 -5.55 9.67
CA GLU A 319 -12.75 -6.07 10.99
C GLU A 319 -11.57 -6.18 11.98
N LEU A 320 -10.42 -6.66 11.51
CA LEU A 320 -9.26 -6.87 12.36
C LEU A 320 -7.99 -6.35 11.70
N PHE A 321 -7.26 -5.53 12.45
CA PHE A 321 -5.98 -4.99 12.04
C PHE A 321 -4.90 -5.29 13.06
N ILE A 322 -3.75 -5.69 12.56
CA ILE A 322 -2.54 -5.94 13.35
C ILE A 322 -1.40 -5.08 12.81
N LEU A 323 -0.33 -4.97 13.59
CA LEU A 323 0.92 -4.45 13.07
C LEU A 323 1.64 -5.54 12.29
N GLY A 324 2.00 -5.25 11.04
CA GLY A 324 2.78 -6.15 10.19
C GLY A 324 3.82 -5.39 9.38
N GLU A 325 4.85 -6.10 8.92
CA GLU A 325 5.88 -5.54 8.06
C GLU A 325 5.40 -5.50 6.60
N LYS A 326 5.59 -4.34 5.95
CA LYS A 326 5.30 -4.12 4.54
C LYS A 326 6.42 -3.24 3.95
N GLU A 327 7.18 -3.80 3.01
CA GLU A 327 8.26 -3.10 2.28
C GLU A 327 9.36 -2.50 3.19
N GLY A 328 9.69 -3.19 4.27
CA GLY A 328 10.68 -2.78 5.27
C GLY A 328 10.13 -1.86 6.37
N LEU A 329 8.84 -1.53 6.34
CA LEU A 329 8.19 -0.64 7.31
C LEU A 329 7.08 -1.37 8.04
N VAL A 330 6.94 -1.14 9.35
CA VAL A 330 5.78 -1.65 10.08
C VAL A 330 4.59 -0.75 9.81
N SER A 331 3.50 -1.35 9.38
CA SER A 331 2.26 -0.67 9.03
C SER A 331 1.05 -1.45 9.55
N LYS A 332 -0.11 -0.78 9.51
CA LYS A 332 -1.40 -1.41 9.77
C LYS A 332 -1.67 -2.42 8.66
N VAL A 333 -1.78 -3.71 9.02
CA VAL A 333 -2.08 -4.82 8.11
C VAL A 333 -3.44 -5.39 8.47
N GLU A 334 -4.29 -5.51 7.47
CA GLU A 334 -5.61 -6.14 7.59
C GLU A 334 -5.47 -7.66 7.67
N VAL A 335 -6.17 -8.28 8.60
CA VAL A 335 -6.22 -9.75 8.74
C VAL A 335 -7.38 -10.29 7.93
N LEU A 336 -7.08 -11.05 6.86
CA LEU A 336 -8.09 -11.59 5.93
C LEU A 336 -8.73 -12.89 6.43
N SER A 337 -8.00 -13.67 7.23
CA SER A 337 -8.45 -14.95 7.73
C SER A 337 -7.74 -15.33 9.03
N THR A 338 -8.38 -16.19 9.79
CA THR A 338 -7.80 -16.78 11.01
C THR A 338 -8.01 -18.29 11.01
N ASN A 339 -7.04 -19.04 11.53
CA ASN A 339 -7.08 -20.50 11.59
C ASN A 339 -6.44 -21.03 12.87
N ARG A 340 -6.90 -22.21 13.31
CA ARG A 340 -6.35 -22.96 14.45
C ARG A 340 -6.41 -24.46 14.18
N TYR A 341 -5.48 -25.22 14.73
CA TYR A 341 -5.47 -26.68 14.67
C TYR A 341 -4.58 -27.25 15.78
N ASP A 342 -4.72 -28.55 16.05
CA ASP A 342 -3.89 -29.24 17.03
C ASP A 342 -2.56 -29.67 16.40
N TYR A 343 -1.47 -29.00 16.78
CA TYR A 343 -0.12 -29.33 16.31
C TYR A 343 0.49 -30.47 17.14
N GLN A 344 0.95 -31.52 16.46
CA GLN A 344 1.65 -32.67 17.04
C GLN A 344 3.13 -32.60 16.61
N GLY A 345 3.98 -32.01 17.45
CA GLY A 345 5.41 -31.86 17.17
C GLY A 345 6.12 -30.96 18.18
N GLU A 346 7.43 -30.83 18.03
CA GLU A 346 8.23 -29.92 18.84
C GLU A 346 8.11 -28.48 18.33
N MET A 347 7.87 -27.54 19.24
CA MET A 347 7.89 -26.10 18.94
C MET A 347 9.17 -25.47 19.47
N ILE A 348 9.61 -24.39 18.82
CA ILE A 348 10.81 -23.65 19.17
C ILE A 348 10.41 -22.42 19.97
N LYS A 349 10.92 -22.32 21.19
CA LYS A 349 10.82 -21.13 22.02
C LYS A 349 12.03 -20.22 21.80
N ILE A 350 11.77 -19.04 21.24
CA ILE A 350 12.75 -17.97 21.07
C ILE A 350 12.61 -17.02 22.24
N THR A 351 13.73 -16.69 22.89
CA THR A 351 13.77 -15.72 24.00
C THR A 351 14.79 -14.63 23.69
N THR A 352 14.35 -13.37 23.74
CA THR A 352 15.24 -12.22 23.48
C THR A 352 15.95 -11.77 24.75
N SER A 353 16.98 -10.93 24.61
CA SER A 353 17.66 -10.27 25.73
C SER A 353 16.74 -9.34 26.54
N GLU A 354 15.61 -8.90 25.97
CA GLU A 354 14.57 -8.12 26.63
C GLU A 354 13.56 -9.01 27.38
N ASN A 355 13.83 -10.31 27.54
CA ASN A 355 12.91 -11.31 28.11
C ASN A 355 11.56 -11.41 27.37
N LYS A 356 11.52 -11.06 26.07
CA LYS A 356 10.36 -11.36 25.22
C LYS A 356 10.45 -12.81 24.77
N GLU A 357 9.31 -13.48 24.78
CA GLU A 357 9.20 -14.89 24.39
C GLU A 357 8.28 -15.02 23.18
N LEU A 358 8.65 -15.90 22.26
CA LEU A 358 7.87 -16.26 21.09
C LEU A 358 8.00 -17.76 20.87
N ILE A 359 6.89 -18.49 20.73
CA ILE A 359 6.89 -19.94 20.56
C ILE A 359 6.26 -20.30 19.21
N VAL A 360 7.05 -20.85 18.31
CA VAL A 360 6.62 -21.11 16.93
C VAL A 360 7.00 -22.49 16.45
N THR A 361 6.41 -22.96 15.36
CA THR A 361 6.85 -24.18 14.69
C THR A 361 8.25 -24.03 14.09
N PRO A 362 9.04 -25.12 13.91
CA PRO A 362 10.42 -25.06 13.42
C PRO A 362 10.60 -24.37 12.07
N GLU A 363 9.61 -24.47 11.19
CA GLU A 363 9.61 -23.90 9.84
C GLU A 363 9.13 -22.43 9.79
N HIS A 364 8.62 -21.91 10.91
CA HIS A 364 8.10 -20.54 10.97
C HIS A 364 9.23 -19.55 10.72
N LYS A 365 9.09 -18.70 9.69
CA LYS A 365 10.11 -17.72 9.35
C LYS A 365 10.04 -16.51 10.28
N ILE A 366 11.16 -16.18 10.90
CA ILE A 366 11.33 -15.05 11.80
C ILE A 366 12.20 -14.01 11.12
N ALA A 367 11.77 -12.75 11.20
CA ALA A 367 12.53 -11.62 10.71
C ALA A 367 13.75 -11.37 11.62
N VAL A 368 14.95 -11.35 11.04
CA VAL A 368 16.19 -11.00 11.73
C VAL A 368 16.93 -9.89 10.98
N TRP A 369 17.61 -9.02 11.72
CA TRP A 369 18.48 -7.99 11.18
C TRP A 369 19.83 -8.59 10.79
N ARG A 370 20.20 -8.47 9.51
CA ARG A 370 21.54 -8.80 9.01
C ARG A 370 22.04 -7.70 8.09
N ASN A 371 23.14 -7.05 8.49
CA ASN A 371 23.73 -5.92 7.75
C ASN A 371 22.72 -4.80 7.41
N LYS A 372 21.78 -4.51 8.34
CA LYS A 372 20.69 -3.53 8.17
C LYS A 372 19.63 -3.91 7.11
N ILE A 373 19.58 -5.17 6.70
CA ILE A 373 18.53 -5.73 5.85
C ILE A 373 17.76 -6.75 6.68
N ILE A 374 16.43 -6.77 6.52
CA ILE A 374 15.58 -7.79 7.13
C ILE A 374 15.73 -9.08 6.31
N GLU A 375 16.22 -10.14 6.95
CA GLU A 375 16.26 -11.49 6.39
C GLU A 375 15.25 -12.37 7.14
N TYR A 376 14.46 -13.16 6.42
CA TYR A 376 13.50 -14.09 7.01
C TYR A 376 14.12 -15.48 7.11
N ILE A 377 14.35 -15.95 8.34
CA ILE A 377 15.03 -17.22 8.63
C ILE A 377 14.07 -18.13 9.40
N GLU A 378 13.99 -19.41 9.02
CA GLU A 378 13.22 -20.41 9.77
C GLU A 378 13.68 -20.50 11.24
N ALA A 379 12.73 -20.65 12.17
CA ALA A 379 13.00 -20.69 13.60
C ALA A 379 14.07 -21.72 13.99
N ARG A 380 14.12 -22.88 13.31
CA ARG A 380 15.13 -23.94 13.54
C ARG A 380 16.57 -23.52 13.23
N ASN A 381 16.74 -22.51 12.40
CA ASN A 381 18.04 -22.03 11.94
C ASN A 381 18.53 -20.80 12.72
N ILE A 382 17.72 -20.25 13.63
CA ILE A 382 18.09 -19.10 14.46
C ILE A 382 19.11 -19.54 15.51
N LYS A 383 20.16 -18.73 15.67
CA LYS A 383 21.25 -18.98 16.62
C LYS A 383 21.28 -17.91 17.71
N LYS A 384 21.85 -18.27 18.86
CA LYS A 384 22.08 -17.31 19.95
C LYS A 384 23.00 -16.19 19.45
N GLY A 385 22.48 -14.95 19.48
CA GLY A 385 23.18 -13.76 18.99
C GLY A 385 22.63 -13.19 17.68
N ASP A 386 21.71 -13.88 16.99
CA ASP A 386 20.95 -13.29 15.89
C ASP A 386 20.02 -12.19 16.44
N GLU A 387 20.01 -11.03 15.77
CA GLU A 387 19.22 -9.86 16.16
C GLU A 387 17.81 -9.96 15.56
N VAL A 388 16.85 -10.46 16.36
CA VAL A 388 15.45 -10.60 15.91
C VAL A 388 14.78 -9.24 15.81
N VAL A 389 14.03 -9.00 14.74
CA VAL A 389 13.18 -7.81 14.56
C VAL A 389 12.03 -7.91 15.56
N SER A 390 12.21 -7.32 16.74
CA SER A 390 11.29 -7.45 17.89
C SER A 390 10.54 -6.16 18.25
N LYS A 391 10.76 -5.12 17.44
CA LYS A 391 10.14 -3.81 17.52
C LYS A 391 9.85 -3.38 16.08
N ALA A 392 8.58 -3.09 15.79
CA ALA A 392 8.29 -1.96 14.92
C ALA A 392 9.10 -0.81 15.51
N GLU A 393 9.90 -0.11 14.71
CA GLU A 393 10.59 1.05 15.26
C GLU A 393 9.51 2.01 15.80
N ASP A 394 9.30 1.97 17.12
CA ASP A 394 8.53 2.96 17.88
C ASP A 394 9.16 4.35 17.69
N ILE A 395 10.31 4.44 17.03
CA ILE A 395 11.14 5.60 16.78
C ILE A 395 10.62 6.31 15.53
N ILE A 396 10.12 7.53 15.72
CA ILE A 396 9.69 8.45 14.67
C ILE A 396 10.90 9.07 13.98
N ILE A 397 11.88 9.53 14.77
CA ILE A 397 13.17 9.98 14.27
C ILE A 397 14.29 9.59 15.25
N ASP A 398 15.45 9.30 14.70
CA ASP A 398 16.65 8.98 15.45
C ASP A 398 17.79 9.98 15.19
N GLU A 399 18.99 9.65 15.66
CA GLU A 399 20.17 10.48 15.40
C GLU A 399 20.51 10.57 13.90
N GLN A 400 20.38 9.47 13.16
CA GLN A 400 20.72 9.44 11.74
C GLN A 400 19.78 10.36 10.95
N ASP A 401 18.51 10.47 11.33
CA ASP A 401 17.58 11.42 10.72
C ASP A 401 18.01 12.87 10.92
N ILE A 402 18.49 13.23 12.12
CA ILE A 402 19.09 14.55 12.35
C ILE A 402 20.31 14.76 11.45
N ILE A 403 21.21 13.77 11.36
CA ILE A 403 22.40 13.83 10.51
C ILE A 403 22.00 14.05 9.04
N ASN A 404 20.95 13.39 8.57
CA ASN A 404 20.45 13.46 7.20
C ASN A 404 19.97 14.86 6.81
N THR A 405 19.57 15.70 7.78
CA THR A 405 19.19 17.08 7.49
C THR A 405 20.39 17.95 7.05
N TYR A 406 21.63 17.55 7.36
CA TYR A 406 22.84 18.29 6.98
C TYR A 406 23.35 17.90 5.60
N ASN A 407 24.22 18.73 5.01
CA ASN A 407 24.81 18.42 3.70
C ASN A 407 25.75 17.19 3.75
N GLN A 408 25.98 16.57 2.58
CA GLN A 408 26.79 15.35 2.44
C GLN A 408 28.18 15.47 3.07
N ARG A 409 28.81 16.66 3.00
CA ARG A 409 30.13 16.88 3.63
C ARG A 409 30.07 16.69 5.14
N GLN A 410 29.04 17.21 5.82
CA GLN A 410 28.85 17.08 7.26
C GLN A 410 28.45 15.64 7.64
N GLN A 411 27.61 14.98 6.85
CA GLN A 411 27.27 13.56 7.05
C GLN A 411 28.53 12.68 7.00
N GLU A 412 29.41 12.92 6.03
CA GLU A 412 30.69 12.20 5.91
C GLU A 412 31.62 12.47 7.10
N GLN A 413 31.63 13.69 7.66
CA GLN A 413 32.37 13.95 8.90
C GLN A 413 31.84 13.11 10.08
N CYS A 414 30.53 12.91 10.17
CA CYS A 414 29.92 12.08 11.20
C CYS A 414 30.32 10.61 11.04
N ARG A 415 30.27 10.08 9.81
CA ARG A 415 30.71 8.72 9.48
C ARG A 415 32.16 8.48 9.91
N LEU A 416 33.07 9.39 9.54
CA LEU A 416 34.48 9.29 9.91
C LEU A 416 34.69 9.43 11.42
N TYR A 417 33.92 10.27 12.10
CA TYR A 417 33.97 10.40 13.55
C TYR A 417 33.52 9.11 14.26
N TYR A 418 32.43 8.47 13.81
CA TYR A 418 32.00 7.18 14.35
C TYR A 418 32.98 6.05 14.05
N GLN A 419 33.58 6.06 12.86
CA GLN A 419 34.67 5.14 12.54
C GLN A 419 35.86 5.35 13.49
N TYR A 420 36.21 6.60 13.82
CA TYR A 420 37.25 6.90 14.81
C TYR A 420 36.89 6.34 16.20
N ILE A 421 35.67 6.57 16.69
CA ILE A 421 35.20 6.06 17.99
C ILE A 421 35.27 4.54 18.02
N SER A 422 34.72 3.84 17.02
CA SER A 422 34.69 2.38 17.00
C SER A 422 36.10 1.75 17.00
N ILE A 423 37.08 2.37 16.32
CA ILE A 423 38.47 1.92 16.35
C ILE A 423 39.09 2.16 17.74
N LYS A 424 38.79 3.31 18.36
CA LYS A 424 39.28 3.67 19.69
C LYS A 424 38.69 2.77 20.78
N GLU A 425 37.41 2.40 20.68
CA GLU A 425 36.75 1.45 21.59
C GLU A 425 37.33 0.05 21.47
N LYS A 426 37.55 -0.44 20.25
CA LYS A 426 38.21 -1.74 20.01
C LYS A 426 39.67 -1.75 20.44
N ASN A 427 40.32 -0.58 20.49
CA ASN A 427 41.74 -0.45 20.82
C ASN A 427 41.99 0.70 21.81
N PRO A 428 41.63 0.55 23.10
CA PRO A 428 41.67 1.64 24.08
C PRO A 428 43.06 2.28 24.24
N ASN A 429 44.13 1.48 24.13
CA ASN A 429 45.51 1.91 24.28
C ASN A 429 46.06 2.67 23.06
N TRP A 430 45.34 2.72 21.94
CA TRP A 430 45.83 3.40 20.74
C TRP A 430 45.66 4.91 20.84
N GLY A 431 46.77 5.64 20.66
CA GLY A 431 46.75 7.10 20.54
C GLY A 431 46.21 7.59 19.19
N TYR A 432 45.77 8.85 19.13
CA TYR A 432 45.14 9.46 17.95
C TYR A 432 46.00 9.41 16.67
N LYS A 433 47.34 9.46 16.78
CA LYS A 433 48.27 9.38 15.64
C LYS A 433 48.19 8.01 14.94
N ARG A 434 48.15 6.93 15.73
CA ARG A 434 48.07 5.56 15.22
C ARG A 434 46.73 5.31 14.53
N ILE A 435 45.64 5.79 15.12
CA ILE A 435 44.29 5.71 14.54
C ILE A 435 44.20 6.53 13.24
N ALA A 436 44.81 7.72 13.19
CA ALA A 436 44.86 8.55 11.98
C ALA A 436 45.46 7.80 10.79
N LYS A 437 46.58 7.09 11.02
CA LYS A 437 47.29 6.31 10.00
C LYS A 437 46.42 5.17 9.48
N VAL A 438 45.73 4.45 10.36
CA VAL A 438 44.83 3.34 10.00
C VAL A 438 43.61 3.81 9.22
N MET A 439 43.06 4.97 9.58
CA MET A 439 41.91 5.56 8.88
C MET A 439 42.26 6.28 7.57
N GLY A 440 43.55 6.49 7.28
CA GLY A 440 43.98 7.35 6.17
C GLY A 440 43.53 8.80 6.32
N GLN A 441 43.45 9.32 7.55
CA GLN A 441 42.96 10.66 7.86
C GLN A 441 44.07 11.57 8.41
N PRO A 442 43.98 12.91 8.24
CA PRO A 442 44.96 13.85 8.79
C PRO A 442 45.06 13.74 10.32
N ILE A 443 46.29 13.69 10.85
CA ILE A 443 46.56 13.58 12.30
C ILE A 443 45.90 14.70 13.10
N GLY A 444 45.87 15.92 12.55
CA GLY A 444 45.23 17.06 13.21
C GLY A 444 43.74 16.81 13.50
N LYS A 445 43.05 16.14 12.58
CA LYS A 445 41.62 15.83 12.69
C LYS A 445 41.33 14.85 13.82
N THR A 446 42.03 13.72 13.85
CA THR A 446 41.87 12.72 14.91
C THR A 446 42.39 13.21 16.26
N ARG A 447 43.38 14.12 16.28
CA ARG A 447 43.83 14.81 17.51
C ARG A 447 42.68 15.58 18.13
N TRP A 448 41.94 16.34 17.34
CA TRP A 448 40.81 17.13 17.83
C TRP A 448 39.64 16.26 18.30
N TRP A 449 39.36 15.13 17.64
CA TRP A 449 38.38 14.15 18.10
C TRP A 449 38.79 13.48 19.40
N HIS A 450 40.06 13.10 19.53
CA HIS A 450 40.60 12.54 20.78
C HIS A 450 40.45 13.51 21.96
N ALA A 451 40.61 14.80 21.72
CA ALA A 451 40.43 15.85 22.71
C ALA A 451 38.96 16.23 22.96
N LYS A 452 38.00 15.59 22.27
CA LYS A 452 36.56 15.92 22.28
C LYS A 452 36.24 17.38 21.92
N LYS A 453 37.10 18.07 21.15
CA LYS A 453 36.97 19.50 20.83
C LYS A 453 36.31 19.81 19.48
N HIS A 454 36.35 18.89 18.51
CA HIS A 454 35.73 19.07 17.19
C HIS A 454 34.78 17.92 16.85
N ILE A 455 33.81 17.68 17.73
CA ILE A 455 32.70 16.77 17.42
C ILE A 455 31.93 17.37 16.21
N PRO A 456 31.57 16.59 15.18
CA PRO A 456 30.77 17.09 14.07
C PRO A 456 29.49 17.78 14.54
N PHE A 457 29.13 18.93 13.94
CA PHE A 457 27.93 19.67 14.33
C PHE A 457 26.63 18.85 14.33
N PRO A 458 26.36 17.94 13.36
CA PRO A 458 25.15 17.13 13.40
C PRO A 458 25.07 16.23 14.64
N ILE A 459 26.22 15.69 15.09
CA ILE A 459 26.31 14.88 16.31
C ILE A 459 26.12 15.75 17.55
N GLN A 460 26.63 16.98 17.56
CA GLN A 460 26.35 17.93 18.65
C GLN A 460 24.85 18.22 18.76
N THR A 461 24.17 18.43 17.63
CA THR A 461 22.71 18.62 17.60
C THR A 461 21.97 17.40 18.13
N ALA A 462 22.36 16.19 17.68
CA ALA A 462 21.75 14.95 18.16
C ALA A 462 21.96 14.77 19.67
N ASN A 463 23.15 15.08 20.19
CA ASN A 463 23.43 15.03 21.62
C ASN A 463 22.59 16.05 22.40
N TRP A 464 22.46 17.28 21.91
CA TRP A 464 21.63 18.32 22.54
C TRP A 464 20.14 17.90 22.64
N LEU A 465 19.64 17.16 21.65
CA LEU A 465 18.29 16.60 21.64
C LEU A 465 18.16 15.38 22.57
N LYS A 466 19.17 14.50 22.61
CA LYS A 466 19.24 13.35 23.54
C LYS A 466 19.23 13.81 25.00
N GLU A 467 20.00 14.86 25.33
CA GLU A 467 20.04 15.47 26.67
C GLU A 467 18.67 15.98 27.12
N ARG A 468 17.78 16.30 26.17
CA ARG A 468 16.40 16.76 26.41
C ARG A 468 15.35 15.65 26.31
N GLY A 469 15.78 14.39 26.11
CA GLY A 469 14.87 13.26 25.95
C GLY A 469 14.10 13.23 24.62
N LEU A 470 14.51 14.04 23.63
CA LEU A 470 13.84 14.14 22.33
C LEU A 470 14.42 13.20 21.27
N LEU A 471 15.48 12.44 21.59
CA LEU A 471 16.06 11.43 20.70
C LEU A 471 16.47 10.15 21.46
N PRO A 472 16.16 8.95 20.93
CA PRO A 472 15.24 8.72 19.81
C PRO A 472 13.83 9.20 20.16
N LEU A 473 13.16 9.90 19.24
CA LEU A 473 11.79 10.35 19.46
C LEU A 473 10.87 9.17 19.20
N THR A 474 10.07 8.75 20.18
CA THR A 474 9.18 7.61 20.01
C THR A 474 7.70 8.00 19.88
N ILE A 475 6.87 7.09 19.35
CA ILE A 475 5.41 7.25 19.24
C ILE A 475 4.73 7.40 20.61
N THR A 476 5.34 6.87 21.66
CA THR A 476 4.86 6.97 23.04
C THR A 476 5.30 8.24 23.76
N HIS A 477 6.07 9.12 23.10
CA HIS A 477 6.62 10.31 23.74
C HIS A 477 5.50 11.28 24.18
N PRO A 478 5.48 11.74 25.45
CA PRO A 478 4.35 12.51 25.99
C PRO A 478 4.14 13.86 25.29
N LYS A 479 5.22 14.48 24.79
CA LYS A 479 5.14 15.76 24.05
C LYS A 479 4.77 15.60 22.57
N LEU A 480 4.54 14.39 22.08
CA LEU A 480 4.30 14.13 20.66
C LEU A 480 3.07 14.86 20.09
N PRO A 481 1.93 14.99 20.80
CA PRO A 481 0.81 15.82 20.35
C PRO A 481 1.20 17.29 20.16
N LEU A 482 1.99 17.85 21.09
CA LEU A 482 2.48 19.23 20.99
C LEU A 482 3.44 19.42 19.80
N ILE A 483 4.29 18.41 19.55
CA ILE A 483 5.17 18.38 18.37
C ILE A 483 4.34 18.31 17.07
N ALA A 484 3.27 17.51 17.04
CA ALA A 484 2.33 17.42 15.92
C ALA A 484 1.58 18.74 15.68
N LYS A 485 1.21 19.45 16.75
CA LYS A 485 0.62 20.78 16.69
C LYS A 485 1.58 21.79 16.03
N VAL A 486 2.81 21.91 16.54
CA VAL A 486 3.82 22.82 15.99
C VAL A 486 4.17 22.49 14.54
N ILE A 487 4.37 21.21 14.20
CA ILE A 487 4.69 20.84 12.82
C ILE A 487 3.52 21.10 11.86
N GLY A 488 2.27 20.88 12.26
CA GLY A 488 1.10 21.22 11.44
C GLY A 488 1.05 22.70 11.04
N ALA A 489 1.38 23.59 11.98
CA ALA A 489 1.46 25.03 11.71
C ALA A 489 2.53 25.38 10.66
N THR A 490 3.60 24.60 10.54
CA THR A 490 4.64 24.82 9.50
C THR A 490 4.13 24.56 8.07
N PHE A 491 3.03 23.83 7.91
CA PHE A 491 2.40 23.63 6.60
C PHE A 491 1.47 24.80 6.22
N GLY A 492 0.92 25.56 7.18
CA GLY A 492 0.00 26.68 6.97
C GLY A 492 0.65 28.07 6.88
N ASP A 493 0.49 28.95 7.86
CA ASP A 493 1.15 30.28 7.85
C ASP A 493 2.57 30.28 8.44
N GLY A 494 3.02 29.14 8.99
CA GLY A 494 4.37 28.95 9.49
C GLY A 494 5.32 28.28 8.49
N GLY A 495 6.55 28.02 8.93
CA GLY A 495 7.53 27.30 8.13
C GLY A 495 8.96 27.37 8.67
N VAL A 496 9.90 26.81 7.89
CA VAL A 496 11.34 26.93 8.12
C VAL A 496 11.97 27.74 6.97
N PHE A 497 12.78 28.75 7.28
CA PHE A 497 13.47 29.54 6.25
C PHE A 497 14.48 28.72 5.43
N GLU A 498 14.67 29.08 4.16
CA GLU A 498 15.59 28.39 3.22
C GLU A 498 17.05 28.35 3.73
N ASN A 499 17.48 29.41 4.41
CA ASN A 499 18.82 29.55 4.98
C ASN A 499 18.96 28.90 6.38
N LEU A 500 17.88 28.30 6.91
CA LEU A 500 17.83 27.66 8.23
C LEU A 500 18.14 28.61 9.39
N ASN A 501 17.83 29.89 9.22
CA ASN A 501 18.02 30.89 10.26
C ASN A 501 16.78 31.08 11.15
N GLY A 502 15.67 30.39 10.88
CA GLY A 502 14.52 30.41 11.77
C GLY A 502 13.42 29.41 11.41
N ILE A 503 12.75 28.88 12.43
CA ILE A 503 11.38 28.35 12.37
C ILE A 503 10.44 29.47 12.80
N PHE A 504 9.30 29.63 12.12
CA PHE A 504 8.42 30.76 12.35
C PHE A 504 6.94 30.42 12.21
N LEU A 505 6.11 31.26 12.80
CA LEU A 505 4.67 31.35 12.55
C LEU A 505 4.33 32.83 12.33
N SER A 506 3.57 33.13 11.27
CA SER A 506 3.00 34.45 11.03
C SER A 506 1.50 34.39 11.29
N SER A 507 0.94 35.40 11.96
CA SER A 507 -0.51 35.49 12.18
C SER A 507 -0.94 36.94 12.36
N SER A 508 -2.19 37.24 12.05
CA SER A 508 -2.85 38.50 12.42
C SER A 508 -3.31 38.52 13.89
N GLU A 509 -2.93 37.53 14.69
CA GLU A 509 -3.22 37.44 16.12
C GLU A 509 -1.92 37.30 16.90
N LYS A 510 -1.68 38.21 17.85
CA LYS A 510 -0.46 38.19 18.67
C LYS A 510 -0.44 36.98 19.59
N GLU A 511 -1.60 36.62 20.12
CA GLU A 511 -1.80 35.48 21.03
C GLU A 511 -1.43 34.17 20.35
N ALA A 512 -1.77 34.00 19.06
CA ALA A 512 -1.43 32.80 18.29
C ALA A 512 0.09 32.60 18.15
N VAL A 513 0.83 33.67 17.86
CA VAL A 513 2.29 33.59 17.73
C VAL A 513 2.99 33.43 19.09
N GLN A 514 2.39 33.96 20.17
CA GLN A 514 2.87 33.73 21.54
C GLN A 514 2.63 32.30 22.01
N GLU A 515 1.48 31.72 21.66
CA GLU A 515 1.14 30.31 21.92
C GLU A 515 2.12 29.38 21.20
N PHE A 516 2.39 29.61 19.91
CA PHE A 516 3.39 28.86 19.16
C PHE A 516 4.80 28.95 19.77
N GLY A 517 5.17 30.12 20.28
CA GLY A 517 6.43 30.30 21.01
C GLY A 517 6.49 29.50 22.30
N SER A 518 5.40 29.53 23.08
CA SER A 518 5.28 28.79 24.35
C SER A 518 5.34 27.28 24.13
N ASP A 519 4.71 26.78 23.06
CA ASP A 519 4.74 25.36 22.69
C ASP A 519 6.16 24.90 22.33
N LEU A 520 6.95 25.75 21.66
CA LEU A 520 8.37 25.47 21.40
C LEU A 520 9.21 25.48 22.69
N GLU A 521 8.97 26.44 23.59
CA GLU A 521 9.63 26.50 24.89
C GLU A 521 9.34 25.23 25.70
N GLU A 522 8.10 24.76 25.71
CA GLU A 522 7.70 23.53 26.38
C GLU A 522 8.32 22.28 25.74
N ILE A 523 8.31 22.13 24.41
CA ILE A 523 8.88 20.95 23.74
C ILE A 523 10.35 20.76 24.13
N PHE A 524 11.13 21.84 24.06
CA PHE A 524 12.59 21.78 24.21
C PHE A 524 13.10 22.18 25.61
N ASN A 525 12.19 22.48 26.54
CA ASN A 525 12.50 23.04 27.86
C ASN A 525 13.43 24.26 27.75
N LEU A 526 13.10 25.21 26.85
CA LEU A 526 13.89 26.42 26.65
C LEU A 526 13.57 27.46 27.73
N SER A 527 14.52 28.34 27.98
CA SER A 527 14.22 29.57 28.71
C SER A 527 13.29 30.47 27.90
N LYS A 528 12.48 31.28 28.60
CA LYS A 528 11.56 32.20 27.94
C LYS A 528 12.32 33.12 26.99
N ASP A 529 11.82 33.25 25.77
CA ASP A 529 12.41 34.06 24.70
C ASP A 529 13.81 33.57 24.20
N GLU A 530 14.21 32.33 24.52
CA GLU A 530 15.52 31.79 24.12
C GLU A 530 15.66 31.66 22.59
N ASN A 531 16.61 32.42 22.03
CA ASN A 531 16.85 32.51 20.59
C ASN A 531 15.60 32.91 19.78
N SER A 532 14.58 33.49 20.41
CA SER A 532 13.33 33.85 19.78
C SER A 532 13.08 35.36 19.78
N ARG A 533 12.14 35.78 18.94
CA ARG A 533 11.63 37.15 18.85
C ARG A 533 10.27 37.17 18.19
N ILE A 534 9.46 38.16 18.54
CA ILE A 534 8.23 38.50 17.83
C ILE A 534 8.46 39.80 17.07
N ILE A 535 8.24 39.77 15.76
CA ILE A 535 8.35 40.93 14.88
C ILE A 535 6.95 41.36 14.48
N GLU A 536 6.67 42.64 14.61
CA GLU A 536 5.43 43.25 14.11
C GLU A 536 5.69 43.82 12.71
N GLY A 537 4.84 43.45 11.75
CA GLY A 537 4.95 43.89 10.36
C GLY A 537 4.25 42.94 9.40
N GLY A 538 3.84 43.46 8.25
CA GLY A 538 3.22 42.66 7.19
C GLY A 538 3.11 43.45 5.90
N GLU A 539 3.36 42.76 4.78
CA GLU A 539 3.37 43.36 3.44
C GLU A 539 1.95 43.60 2.90
N TYR A 540 0.98 42.79 3.34
CA TYR A 540 -0.41 42.81 2.87
C TYR A 540 -1.44 43.10 3.98
N GLY A 541 -0.97 43.56 5.15
CA GLY A 541 -1.80 43.83 6.32
C GLY A 541 -0.99 43.85 7.61
N HIS A 542 -1.65 44.12 8.73
CA HIS A 542 -1.03 44.06 10.05
C HIS A 542 -0.88 42.60 10.50
N SER A 543 0.33 42.19 10.87
CA SER A 543 0.63 40.83 11.34
C SER A 543 1.78 40.82 12.33
N TRP A 544 1.82 39.75 13.13
CA TRP A 544 2.94 39.40 13.99
C TRP A 544 3.60 38.12 13.48
N CYS A 545 4.91 38.06 13.61
CA CYS A 545 5.71 36.89 13.23
C CYS A 545 6.61 36.49 14.40
N TYR A 546 6.32 35.33 15.01
CA TYR A 546 7.27 34.69 15.93
C TYR A 546 8.35 33.97 15.14
N GLN A 547 9.60 34.11 15.55
CA GLN A 547 10.75 33.43 14.96
C GLN A 547 11.64 32.85 16.05
N ASN A 548 12.02 31.58 15.96
CA ASN A 548 13.08 30.98 16.77
C ASN A 548 14.28 30.60 15.89
N THR A 549 15.46 31.09 16.26
CA THR A 549 16.73 30.98 15.49
C THR A 549 17.62 29.82 15.95
N ASN A 550 17.20 29.03 16.94
CA ASN A 550 17.96 27.90 17.45
C ASN A 550 18.06 26.79 16.39
N ARG A 551 19.29 26.54 15.89
CA ARG A 551 19.53 25.55 14.85
C ARG A 551 19.17 24.12 15.26
N ASN A 552 19.22 23.79 16.55
CA ASN A 552 18.88 22.46 17.02
C ASN A 552 17.36 22.22 16.89
N VAL A 553 16.56 23.20 17.28
CA VAL A 553 15.10 23.21 17.12
C VAL A 553 14.70 23.12 15.65
N ILE A 554 15.31 23.94 14.80
CA ILE A 554 15.03 23.96 13.35
C ILE A 554 15.33 22.58 12.74
N ARG A 555 16.47 21.99 13.09
CA ARG A 555 16.92 20.69 12.56
C ARG A 555 16.05 19.54 13.02
N PHE A 556 15.52 19.60 14.24
CA PHE A 556 14.55 18.65 14.77
C PHE A 556 13.28 18.63 13.91
N PHE A 557 12.65 19.79 13.66
CA PHE A 557 11.43 19.84 12.84
C PHE A 557 11.68 19.51 11.37
N LEU A 558 12.86 19.83 10.82
CA LEU A 558 13.23 19.38 9.48
C LEU A 558 13.29 17.86 9.38
N ALA A 559 13.86 17.17 10.39
CA ALA A 559 13.92 15.71 10.43
C ALA A 559 12.51 15.11 10.53
N LEU A 560 11.59 15.79 11.22
CA LEU A 560 10.18 15.37 11.31
C LEU A 560 9.36 15.64 10.04
N GLY A 561 9.92 16.34 9.05
CA GLY A 561 9.28 16.60 7.75
C GLY A 561 8.72 18.01 7.55
N ALA A 562 9.10 18.99 8.38
CA ALA A 562 8.68 20.38 8.18
C ALA A 562 9.17 20.93 6.82
N PRO A 563 8.31 21.64 6.06
CA PRO A 563 8.68 22.21 4.78
C PRO A 563 9.74 23.31 4.94
N LYS A 564 10.80 23.22 4.13
CA LYS A 564 11.90 24.18 4.11
C LYS A 564 11.77 25.12 2.91
N GLY A 565 11.66 26.42 3.17
CA GLY A 565 11.64 27.46 2.15
C GLY A 565 10.24 27.76 1.62
N ASN A 566 10.18 28.19 0.35
CA ASN A 566 8.92 28.61 -0.26
C ASN A 566 8.06 27.40 -0.64
N LYS A 567 6.99 27.18 0.13
CA LYS A 567 6.04 26.08 -0.02
C LYS A 567 5.45 25.97 -1.42
N THR A 568 5.21 27.07 -2.13
CA THR A 568 4.71 27.08 -3.52
C THR A 568 5.63 26.34 -4.49
N LYS A 569 6.95 26.28 -4.20
CA LYS A 569 7.97 25.70 -5.09
C LYS A 569 8.40 24.29 -4.71
N ILE A 570 7.93 23.75 -3.59
CA ILE A 570 8.30 22.43 -3.08
C ILE A 570 7.08 21.50 -2.95
N GLU A 571 7.35 20.21 -2.90
CA GLU A 571 6.35 19.19 -2.58
C GLU A 571 5.96 19.28 -1.10
N LEU A 572 4.66 19.17 -0.82
CA LEU A 572 4.14 19.02 0.52
C LEU A 572 3.91 17.53 0.76
N LYS A 573 4.46 17.01 1.84
CA LYS A 573 4.28 15.62 2.26
C LYS A 573 3.88 15.61 3.72
N SER A 574 2.68 15.12 4.01
CA SER A 574 2.26 14.89 5.39
C SER A 574 3.21 13.85 6.03
N PRO A 575 3.76 14.10 7.23
CA PRO A 575 4.63 13.12 7.87
C PRO A 575 3.83 11.86 8.24
N GLY A 576 4.26 10.68 7.78
CA GLY A 576 3.48 9.45 7.95
C GLY A 576 3.17 9.09 9.41
N TRP A 577 4.03 9.53 10.35
CA TRP A 577 3.87 9.27 11.78
C TRP A 577 2.64 9.96 12.40
N ILE A 578 2.10 11.02 11.79
CA ILE A 578 0.89 11.69 12.33
C ILE A 578 -0.34 10.77 12.21
N LYS A 579 -0.35 9.85 11.23
CA LYS A 579 -1.48 8.95 10.99
C LYS A 579 -1.51 7.74 11.94
N LEU A 580 -0.48 7.57 12.76
CA LEU A 580 -0.37 6.45 13.69
C LEU A 580 -1.34 6.58 14.88
N ASN A 581 -1.79 7.80 15.19
CA ASN A 581 -2.71 8.08 16.28
C ASN A 581 -3.61 9.27 15.91
N ASN A 582 -4.93 9.10 16.06
CA ASN A 582 -5.92 10.13 15.74
C ASN A 582 -5.61 11.47 16.40
N LYS A 583 -5.16 11.48 17.66
CA LYS A 583 -4.81 12.72 18.36
C LYS A 583 -3.67 13.47 17.68
N LEU A 584 -2.70 12.78 17.08
CA LEU A 584 -1.59 13.42 16.37
C LEU A 584 -2.06 14.00 15.04
N GLU A 585 -2.93 13.25 14.35
CA GLU A 585 -3.58 13.70 13.12
C GLU A 585 -4.46 14.94 13.37
N ASP A 586 -5.22 14.95 14.48
CA ASP A 586 -6.05 16.07 14.92
C ASP A 586 -5.22 17.33 15.21
N GLU A 587 -4.11 17.21 15.96
CA GLU A 587 -3.25 18.35 16.28
C GLU A 587 -2.55 18.91 15.04
N PHE A 588 -2.10 18.03 14.14
CA PHE A 588 -1.45 18.42 12.89
C PHE A 588 -2.42 19.17 11.98
N TYR A 589 -3.54 18.55 11.63
CA TYR A 589 -4.50 19.16 10.72
C TYR A 589 -5.24 20.33 11.38
N GLY A 590 -5.47 20.32 12.68
CA GLY A 590 -6.05 21.45 13.38
C GLY A 590 -5.18 22.70 13.32
N SER A 591 -3.86 22.54 13.38
CA SER A 591 -2.91 23.65 13.21
C SER A 591 -2.77 24.09 11.76
N PHE A 592 -2.81 23.15 10.82
CA PHE A 592 -2.82 23.44 9.39
C PHE A 592 -4.07 24.23 8.98
N LEU A 593 -5.25 23.76 9.40
CA LEU A 593 -6.53 24.42 9.19
C LEU A 593 -6.58 25.79 9.88
N GLY A 594 -5.94 25.93 11.04
CA GLY A 594 -5.88 27.22 11.73
C GLY A 594 -5.30 28.34 10.87
N GLY A 595 -4.23 28.04 10.11
CA GLY A 595 -3.64 28.96 9.14
C GLY A 595 -4.46 29.08 7.84
N GLU A 596 -4.84 27.96 7.23
CA GLU A 596 -5.31 27.94 5.84
C GLU A 596 -6.84 27.99 5.67
N LEU A 597 -7.62 27.79 6.73
CA LEU A 597 -9.08 27.84 6.64
C LEU A 597 -9.55 29.27 6.35
N GLY A 598 -10.32 29.41 5.26
CA GLY A 598 -10.98 30.66 4.93
C GLY A 598 -12.03 31.03 5.98
N THR A 599 -11.98 32.26 6.47
CA THR A 599 -12.96 32.74 7.46
C THR A 599 -14.38 32.71 6.86
N PRO A 600 -15.35 32.07 7.52
CA PRO A 600 -16.72 32.04 7.05
C PRO A 600 -17.41 33.38 7.26
N ILE A 601 -18.15 33.83 6.25
CA ILE A 601 -18.99 35.03 6.32
C ILE A 601 -20.40 34.65 5.86
N ILE A 602 -21.43 35.08 6.59
CA ILE A 602 -22.82 34.90 6.15
C ILE A 602 -23.05 35.77 4.92
N HIS A 603 -23.63 35.20 3.86
CA HIS A 603 -23.97 35.97 2.67
C HIS A 603 -24.96 37.10 3.03
N LYS A 604 -24.92 38.23 2.32
CA LYS A 604 -25.80 39.40 2.59
C LYS A 604 -27.30 39.05 2.62
N GLN A 605 -27.70 37.99 1.93
CA GLN A 605 -29.09 37.48 1.91
C GLN A 605 -29.46 36.64 3.15
N GLY A 606 -28.52 36.32 4.03
CA GLY A 606 -28.73 35.60 5.29
C GLY A 606 -29.00 34.10 5.16
N ASN A 607 -28.92 33.52 3.97
CA ASN A 607 -29.43 32.16 3.70
C ASN A 607 -28.36 31.07 3.70
N TYR A 608 -27.08 31.42 3.48
CA TYR A 608 -25.98 30.46 3.36
C TYR A 608 -24.63 31.10 3.70
N LEU A 609 -23.64 30.26 4.04
CA LEU A 609 -22.25 30.67 4.24
C LEU A 609 -21.54 30.91 2.91
N THR A 610 -20.81 32.02 2.79
CA THR A 610 -20.08 32.36 1.56
C THR A 610 -18.82 31.52 1.38
N THR A 611 -18.05 31.31 2.45
CA THR A 611 -16.73 30.68 2.41
C THR A 611 -16.60 29.62 3.51
N LEU A 612 -16.12 28.44 3.13
CA LEU A 612 -15.63 27.39 4.04
C LEU A 612 -14.79 26.45 3.16
N GLU A 613 -13.53 26.83 3.01
CA GLU A 613 -12.61 26.18 2.08
C GLU A 613 -11.18 26.34 2.58
N VAL A 614 -10.33 25.38 2.20
CA VAL A 614 -8.91 25.35 2.57
C VAL A 614 -8.11 25.45 1.28
N GLY A 615 -7.31 26.49 1.14
CA GLY A 615 -6.60 26.80 -0.11
C GLY A 615 -5.09 26.66 0.01
N ILE A 616 -4.46 25.93 -0.91
CA ILE A 616 -3.00 25.86 -1.00
C ILE A 616 -2.50 26.27 -2.39
N THR A 617 -1.35 26.94 -2.43
CA THR A 617 -0.73 27.42 -3.69
C THR A 617 0.40 26.49 -4.13
N GLY A 618 0.57 26.29 -5.43
CA GLY A 618 1.65 25.49 -6.01
C GLY A 618 1.97 25.86 -7.45
N LEU A 619 3.22 25.63 -7.88
CA LEU A 619 3.58 25.68 -9.30
C LEU A 619 2.79 24.60 -10.09
N PRO A 620 2.53 24.81 -11.40
CA PRO A 620 1.79 23.84 -12.22
C PRO A 620 2.35 22.41 -12.17
N ARG A 621 3.68 22.26 -12.12
CA ARG A 621 4.35 20.94 -12.00
C ARG A 621 4.06 20.18 -10.69
N LEU A 622 3.52 20.86 -9.68
CA LEU A 622 3.18 20.29 -8.36
C LEU A 622 1.67 20.04 -8.20
N LYS A 623 0.89 20.16 -9.28
CA LYS A 623 -0.57 19.98 -9.27
C LYS A 623 -1.00 18.68 -8.59
N GLU A 624 -0.43 17.56 -9.01
CA GLU A 624 -0.76 16.24 -8.45
C GLU A 624 -0.42 16.16 -6.96
N ASN A 625 0.71 16.73 -6.54
CA ASN A 625 1.09 16.79 -5.12
C ASN A 625 0.11 17.62 -4.28
N ARG A 626 -0.40 18.75 -4.80
CA ARG A 626 -1.40 19.57 -4.10
C ARG A 626 -2.74 18.87 -3.96
N ILE A 627 -3.20 18.24 -5.05
CA ILE A 627 -4.43 17.44 -5.04
C ILE A 627 -4.29 16.28 -4.05
N PHE A 628 -3.16 15.57 -4.07
CA PHE A 628 -2.88 14.49 -3.13
C PHE A 628 -2.95 14.97 -1.68
N PHE A 629 -2.24 16.05 -1.32
CA PHE A 629 -2.24 16.58 0.04
C PHE A 629 -3.64 17.04 0.50
N LEU A 630 -4.42 17.69 -0.39
CA LEU A 630 -5.80 18.08 -0.06
C LEU A 630 -6.74 16.88 0.05
N ASN A 631 -6.52 15.81 -0.71
CA ASN A 631 -7.27 14.57 -0.54
C ASN A 631 -6.95 13.91 0.81
N GLU A 632 -5.69 13.93 1.26
CA GLU A 632 -5.34 13.43 2.61
C GLU A 632 -6.06 14.22 3.71
N LEU A 633 -6.17 15.55 3.56
CA LEU A 633 -6.99 16.38 4.45
C LEU A 633 -8.48 16.02 4.33
N GLY A 634 -8.97 15.78 3.12
CA GLY A 634 -10.35 15.33 2.87
C GLY A 634 -10.65 14.02 3.58
N ASP A 635 -9.77 13.03 3.50
CA ASP A 635 -9.90 11.73 4.18
C ASP A 635 -9.96 11.91 5.71
N TYR A 636 -9.11 12.79 6.27
CA TYR A 636 -9.15 13.16 7.68
C TYR A 636 -10.49 13.79 8.08
N LEU A 637 -11.00 14.74 7.29
CA LEU A 637 -12.29 15.39 7.54
C LEU A 637 -13.44 14.36 7.48
N HIS A 638 -13.45 13.49 6.47
CA HIS A 638 -14.46 12.44 6.33
C HIS A 638 -14.43 11.44 7.49
N LYS A 639 -13.24 11.04 7.94
CA LYS A 639 -13.06 10.20 9.14
C LYS A 639 -13.66 10.86 10.39
N ASN A 640 -13.58 12.19 10.49
CA ASN A 640 -14.21 12.99 11.54
C ASN A 640 -15.65 13.44 11.21
N ARG A 641 -16.34 12.74 10.31
CA ARG A 641 -17.75 12.94 9.92
C ARG A 641 -18.04 14.30 9.27
N VAL A 642 -17.02 14.93 8.70
CA VAL A 642 -17.15 16.16 7.93
C VAL A 642 -17.02 15.85 6.45
N ASN A 643 -18.06 16.16 5.69
CA ASN A 643 -18.07 16.01 4.24
C ASN A 643 -17.34 17.16 3.54
N THR A 644 -16.61 16.79 2.49
CA THR A 644 -16.05 17.70 1.50
C THR A 644 -16.76 17.50 0.16
N THR A 645 -16.62 18.44 -0.78
CA THR A 645 -17.25 18.33 -2.10
C THR A 645 -16.22 18.08 -3.20
N SER A 646 -15.57 19.13 -3.69
CA SER A 646 -14.59 19.05 -4.77
C SER A 646 -13.39 19.94 -4.46
N ILE A 647 -12.29 19.68 -5.17
CA ILE A 647 -11.13 20.56 -5.18
C ILE A 647 -11.27 21.50 -6.37
N TYR A 648 -11.40 22.79 -6.08
CA TYR A 648 -11.38 23.85 -7.09
C TYR A 648 -9.93 24.19 -7.47
N GLU A 649 -9.67 24.36 -8.76
CA GLU A 649 -8.39 24.83 -9.31
C GLU A 649 -8.59 26.22 -9.93
N GLY A 650 -7.74 27.17 -9.54
CA GLY A 650 -7.77 28.54 -10.05
C GLY A 650 -6.39 29.15 -10.19
N THR A 651 -6.36 30.37 -10.73
CA THR A 651 -5.14 31.17 -10.80
C THR A 651 -4.82 31.77 -9.43
N SER A 652 -3.55 31.69 -9.03
CA SER A 652 -3.09 32.33 -7.78
C SER A 652 -2.72 33.80 -8.03
N LYS A 653 -2.67 34.59 -6.95
CA LYS A 653 -2.11 35.95 -6.97
C LYS A 653 -0.60 35.95 -7.26
N THR A 654 0.08 34.84 -6.98
CA THR A 654 1.50 34.69 -7.27
C THR A 654 1.69 34.30 -8.74
N GLU A 655 2.43 35.11 -9.48
CA GLU A 655 2.66 34.94 -10.91
C GLU A 655 3.19 33.54 -11.25
N GLY A 656 2.56 32.88 -12.23
CA GLY A 656 2.94 31.54 -12.69
C GLY A 656 2.57 30.39 -11.75
N SER A 657 1.72 30.62 -10.74
CA SER A 657 1.26 29.57 -9.82
C SER A 657 -0.27 29.38 -9.81
N LEU A 658 -0.71 28.21 -9.36
CA LEU A 658 -2.10 27.81 -9.25
C LEU A 658 -2.50 27.72 -7.78
N VAL A 659 -3.77 28.00 -7.49
CA VAL A 659 -4.38 27.78 -6.18
C VAL A 659 -5.35 26.60 -6.27
N PHE A 660 -5.25 25.70 -5.29
CA PHE A 660 -6.11 24.54 -5.15
C PHE A 660 -6.90 24.69 -3.86
N ARG A 661 -8.23 24.59 -3.92
CA ARG A 661 -9.10 24.80 -2.76
C ARG A 661 -9.98 23.59 -2.52
N LEU A 662 -9.80 22.94 -1.38
CA LEU A 662 -10.71 21.93 -0.89
C LEU A 662 -11.96 22.61 -0.33
N LEU A 663 -13.11 22.31 -0.93
CA LEU A 663 -14.40 22.86 -0.51
C LEU A 663 -15.03 21.95 0.54
N ILE A 664 -15.31 22.50 1.72
CA ILE A 664 -16.05 21.81 2.78
C ILE A 664 -17.54 22.02 2.53
N GLU A 665 -18.35 20.96 2.67
CA GLU A 665 -19.78 21.04 2.38
C GLU A 665 -20.48 22.03 3.33
N LYS A 666 -21.15 23.04 2.76
CA LYS A 666 -21.76 24.16 3.51
C LYS A 666 -23.20 23.87 3.94
N LYS A 667 -23.51 22.63 4.32
CA LYS A 667 -24.79 22.27 4.94
C LYS A 667 -24.71 22.51 6.45
N MET A 668 -25.81 22.97 7.06
CA MET A 668 -25.83 23.33 8.50
C MET A 668 -25.28 22.20 9.38
N ASP A 669 -25.73 20.96 9.17
CA ASP A 669 -25.26 19.79 9.91
C ASP A 669 -23.77 19.54 9.74
N ASN A 670 -23.26 19.69 8.51
CA ASN A 670 -21.85 19.44 8.23
C ASN A 670 -20.94 20.49 8.88
N VAL A 671 -21.38 21.75 8.89
CA VAL A 671 -20.63 22.84 9.54
C VAL A 671 -20.68 22.70 11.07
N LEU A 672 -21.81 22.24 11.62
CA LEU A 672 -21.91 21.88 13.04
C LEU A 672 -20.96 20.73 13.40
N LEU A 673 -20.94 19.66 12.60
CA LEU A 673 -20.03 18.54 12.80
C LEU A 673 -18.56 18.96 12.66
N PHE A 674 -18.25 19.88 11.74
CA PHE A 674 -16.92 20.47 11.64
C PHE A 674 -16.50 21.18 12.92
N LEU A 675 -17.37 22.05 13.47
CA LEU A 675 -17.10 22.75 14.72
C LEU A 675 -16.94 21.84 15.94
N ILE A 676 -17.68 20.73 15.99
CA ILE A 676 -17.66 19.81 17.12
C ILE A 676 -16.45 18.87 17.04
N ASN A 677 -16.13 18.37 15.84
CA ASN A 677 -15.17 17.29 15.67
C ASN A 677 -13.78 17.76 15.26
N ILE A 678 -13.63 19.00 14.76
CA ILE A 678 -12.35 19.51 14.26
C ILE A 678 -11.83 20.58 15.20
N ASN A 679 -10.67 20.31 15.80
CA ASN A 679 -9.94 21.30 16.57
C ASN A 679 -9.23 22.29 15.62
N LEU A 680 -9.16 23.57 15.99
CA LEU A 680 -8.46 24.61 15.25
C LEU A 680 -7.44 25.29 16.17
N ASN A 681 -6.16 25.14 15.86
CA ASN A 681 -5.06 25.61 16.68
C ASN A 681 -4.47 26.93 16.14
N TYR A 682 -3.92 27.76 17.03
CA TYR A 682 -3.28 29.04 16.69
C TYR A 682 -4.17 30.06 15.94
N CYS A 683 -5.49 30.04 16.14
CA CYS A 683 -6.42 30.93 15.41
C CYS A 683 -7.73 31.21 16.18
N LYS A 684 -7.62 31.70 17.41
CA LYS A 684 -8.78 31.91 18.30
C LYS A 684 -9.86 32.77 17.66
N TYR A 685 -9.49 33.85 16.98
CA TYR A 685 -10.51 34.73 16.39
C TYR A 685 -11.21 34.09 15.17
N LYS A 686 -10.55 33.20 14.41
CA LYS A 686 -11.23 32.47 13.33
C LYS A 686 -12.30 31.53 13.89
N VAL A 687 -11.99 30.90 15.03
CA VAL A 687 -12.93 30.04 15.77
C VAL A 687 -14.12 30.87 16.26
N ASP A 688 -13.86 32.00 16.94
CA ASP A 688 -14.91 32.88 17.45
C ASP A 688 -15.81 33.42 16.33
N ARG A 689 -15.22 33.81 15.19
CA ARG A 689 -15.99 34.24 14.01
C ARG A 689 -16.83 33.13 13.40
N LEU A 690 -16.31 31.91 13.35
CA LEU A 690 -17.06 30.76 12.85
C LEU A 690 -18.24 30.43 13.78
N TYR A 691 -18.06 30.47 15.09
CA TYR A 691 -19.16 30.33 16.06
C TYR A 691 -20.19 31.44 15.92
N LYS A 692 -19.76 32.71 15.84
CA LYS A 692 -20.67 33.85 15.68
C LYS A 692 -21.46 33.76 14.37
N ALA A 693 -20.79 33.50 13.25
CA ALA A 693 -21.45 33.35 11.96
C ALA A 693 -22.44 32.17 11.94
N LEU A 694 -22.11 31.07 12.62
CA LEU A 694 -23.01 29.93 12.71
C LEU A 694 -24.22 30.22 13.62
N GLY A 695 -24.02 30.90 14.76
CA GLY A 695 -25.11 31.32 15.65
C GLY A 695 -26.07 32.28 14.96
N GLU A 696 -25.55 33.30 14.28
CA GLU A 696 -26.35 34.22 13.46
C GLU A 696 -27.10 33.47 12.34
N TRP A 697 -26.45 32.52 11.66
CA TRP A 697 -27.08 31.72 10.60
C TRP A 697 -28.18 30.80 11.14
N ALA A 698 -27.97 30.18 12.31
CA ALA A 698 -28.96 29.36 13.00
C ALA A 698 -30.19 30.19 13.39
N MET A 699 -29.98 31.38 13.97
CA MET A 699 -31.03 32.30 14.39
C MET A 699 -31.86 32.81 13.21
N LEU A 700 -31.21 33.18 12.10
CA LEU A 700 -31.91 33.57 10.87
C LEU A 700 -32.80 32.46 10.33
N LYS A 701 -32.31 31.21 10.31
CA LYS A 701 -33.10 30.05 9.88
C LYS A 701 -34.24 29.74 10.84
N LYS A 702 -34.05 29.91 12.16
CA LYS A 702 -35.10 29.76 13.19
C LYS A 702 -36.23 30.76 13.02
N ASN A 703 -35.89 32.03 12.84
CA ASN A 703 -36.89 33.08 12.63
C ASN A 703 -37.69 32.83 11.35
N LYS A 704 -37.02 32.46 10.25
CA LYS A 704 -37.70 32.10 9.00
C LYS A 704 -38.55 30.85 9.10
N TYR A 705 -38.11 29.85 9.86
CA TYR A 705 -38.90 28.64 10.11
C TYR A 705 -40.20 29.01 10.82
N ASN A 706 -40.12 29.77 11.91
CA ASN A 706 -41.30 30.23 12.65
C ASN A 706 -42.22 31.11 11.80
N GLU A 707 -41.67 31.98 10.95
CA GLU A 707 -42.45 32.80 10.00
C GLU A 707 -43.23 31.92 9.01
N LEU A 708 -42.61 30.89 8.45
CA LEU A 708 -43.27 29.95 7.52
C LEU A 708 -44.38 29.16 8.22
N ILE A 709 -44.14 28.67 9.44
CA ILE A 709 -45.16 27.98 10.22
C ILE A 709 -46.34 28.93 10.53
N ASN A 710 -46.07 30.16 10.95
CA ASN A 710 -47.10 31.17 11.24
C ASN A 710 -47.92 31.57 10.00
N ARG A 711 -47.34 31.45 8.80
CA ARG A 711 -48.04 31.64 7.52
C ARG A 711 -48.88 30.43 7.08
N GLY A 712 -48.90 29.36 7.89
CA GLY A 712 -49.70 28.15 7.63
C GLY A 712 -48.98 27.09 6.77
N TYR A 713 -47.68 27.23 6.50
CA TYR A 713 -46.92 26.20 5.81
C TYR A 713 -46.61 25.02 6.75
N GLY A 714 -46.68 23.79 6.22
CA GLY A 714 -46.29 22.59 6.96
C GLY A 714 -44.78 22.51 7.25
N ALA A 715 -44.40 21.81 8.31
CA ALA A 715 -43.01 21.66 8.74
C ALA A 715 -42.09 21.09 7.65
N GLU A 716 -42.55 20.09 6.89
CA GLU A 716 -41.78 19.52 5.77
C GLU A 716 -41.49 20.55 4.67
N HIS A 717 -42.48 21.41 4.36
CA HIS A 717 -42.31 22.48 3.38
C HIS A 717 -41.29 23.51 3.87
N ALA A 718 -41.42 23.94 5.13
CA ALA A 718 -40.48 24.89 5.74
C ALA A 718 -39.04 24.34 5.78
N MET A 719 -38.87 23.05 6.11
CA MET A 719 -37.56 22.39 6.10
C MET A 719 -36.94 22.33 4.70
N LYS A 720 -37.74 22.01 3.67
CA LYS A 720 -37.27 21.96 2.28
C LYS A 720 -36.82 23.34 1.79
N VAL A 721 -37.59 24.39 2.11
CA VAL A 721 -37.27 25.78 1.74
C VAL A 721 -35.97 26.25 2.42
N LEU A 722 -35.76 25.85 3.67
CA LEU A 722 -34.59 26.26 4.46
C LEU A 722 -33.39 25.32 4.32
N ASN A 723 -33.50 24.25 3.53
CA ASN A 723 -32.50 23.19 3.40
C ASN A 723 -32.06 22.66 4.78
N LEU A 724 -33.04 22.27 5.59
CA LEU A 724 -32.87 21.70 6.92
C LEU A 724 -33.19 20.19 6.90
N THR A 725 -32.33 19.40 7.53
CA THR A 725 -32.63 18.00 7.91
C THR A 725 -33.41 17.97 9.22
N PRO A 726 -34.07 16.84 9.58
CA PRO A 726 -34.73 16.70 10.88
C PRO A 726 -33.80 16.97 12.07
N ASN A 727 -32.54 16.53 11.99
CA ASN A 727 -31.54 16.77 13.03
C ASN A 727 -31.16 18.25 13.12
N SER A 728 -30.92 18.91 11.98
CA SER A 728 -30.62 20.34 11.96
C SER A 728 -31.77 21.16 12.54
N LEU A 729 -33.03 20.77 12.27
CA LEU A 729 -34.21 21.44 12.80
C LEU A 729 -34.32 21.24 14.32
N TYR A 730 -34.09 20.02 14.80
CA TYR A 730 -34.08 19.72 16.23
C TYR A 730 -33.05 20.57 16.99
N LEU A 731 -31.81 20.62 16.48
CA LEU A 731 -30.74 21.43 17.07
C LEU A 731 -31.11 22.92 17.05
N LEU A 732 -31.61 23.41 15.92
CA LEU A 732 -32.01 24.79 15.72
C LEU A 732 -33.15 25.24 16.65
N LEU A 733 -34.15 24.38 16.89
CA LEU A 733 -35.27 24.70 17.77
C LEU A 733 -34.89 24.62 19.25
N ASN A 734 -34.07 23.63 19.65
CA ASN A 734 -33.83 23.31 21.06
C ASN A 734 -32.51 23.84 21.64
N HIS A 735 -31.50 24.15 20.82
CA HIS A 735 -30.16 24.50 21.33
C HIS A 735 -29.74 25.94 21.01
N PHE A 736 -30.42 26.63 20.08
CA PHE A 736 -30.15 28.04 19.77
C PHE A 736 -31.24 28.92 20.39
N GLU A 737 -31.05 29.37 21.63
CA GLU A 737 -31.95 30.31 22.30
C GLU A 737 -31.59 31.78 22.00
N LEU A 738 -32.59 32.67 22.09
CA LEU A 738 -32.49 34.12 21.85
C LEU A 738 -31.53 34.89 22.78
N LYS A 739 -30.84 34.22 23.71
CA LYS A 739 -30.09 34.88 24.80
C LYS A 739 -28.57 34.97 24.63
N GLU A 740 -27.95 34.41 23.58
CA GLU A 740 -26.48 34.35 23.49
C GLU A 740 -25.87 35.06 22.26
N VAL A 741 -26.46 36.15 21.78
CA VAL A 741 -25.83 36.99 20.72
C VAL A 741 -25.53 38.42 21.20
N THR A 742 -25.66 38.69 22.50
CA THR A 742 -25.20 39.93 23.14
C THR A 742 -24.25 39.62 24.29
N ALA A 743 -23.01 39.26 23.95
CA ALA A 743 -21.83 39.40 24.79
C ALA A 743 -20.62 39.60 23.88
#